data_AF-A0ABD6EMZ4-F1
#
_entry.id   AF-A0ABD6EMZ4-F1
#
_cell.length_a   1.000
_cell.length_b   1.000
_cell.length_c   1.000
_cell.angle_alpha   90.00
_cell.angle_beta   90.00
_cell.angle_gamma   90.00
#
_symmetry.space_group_name_H-M   'P 1'
#
loop_
_entity.id
_entity.type
_entity.pdbx_description
1 polymer ?
#
loop_
_entity_poly.entity_id
_entity_poly.type
_entity_poly.pdbx_seq_one_letter_code
_entity_poly.pdbx_strand_id
1 'polypeptide(L)'
;MWNSIVAWSRRMSHLASCLRPVLKESLKGAGASRSIALTAFVTIFSSLGYDVLDADLLDELRNLRKWNGSSSELLAALLILLNSDQVEDKNNIHQSACTMDVFYKDKFISSLRESDAVLLTALCEKLIVDRPFNESEKHSYAEVAIRSLFIPLYWPNHQLRNRALAALKRIVAAEGVPFCAVFLNRLCEAIGSGQLDQTYKTIASVQQTTVEGKAPCIPGHSILPSVNACLISFDLADESSTNLSNFISSALLVCCNPRIAEIDSSKWLRWLSQVKRYEELLKMDDSLVKSVVTSVFKSEDSSVRLNAIGLLMSSNHVALPFRHEIWSYCENLMSRIKVESFTNIMERDIAIFNTPDGVLYNTDVIDQNSDEALQEKNVKRESKVYKYKEQVFEMQLRKELAEKRRNEGRLTERQKKAVEAEIQSERVVRDQLRGMYNDCAGRLDALSIVVHGNPSGSTEHIDLLLSVVIPLLKSRLVTRPAFECFRSFRDAAFEPSDDYLHELVLHSSARVLGSAYCDKAWSEEAVSTQLERTIGLLLARCVLIPSMENGCAEDEESIDGGLDGDDERMNVHKLAFMIPMLNSVLRDSSQSYALRFNSIQLLSSALSESFINVRYQIILIWIFSNLHYINIHPAFCDHEAHISHICAGRL
;
A
#
# COMPACT_ATOMS: atom_id res chain seq x y z
N MET A 1 10.44 -49.55 -19.38
CA MET A 1 11.15 -50.39 -18.39
C MET A 1 10.97 -49.85 -16.97
N TRP A 2 11.47 -48.65 -16.62
CA TRP A 2 11.36 -48.11 -15.26
C TRP A 2 9.92 -48.00 -14.73
N ASN A 3 8.94 -47.57 -15.53
CA ASN A 3 7.53 -47.56 -15.11
C ASN A 3 7.01 -48.96 -14.73
N SER A 4 7.45 -50.00 -15.45
CA SER A 4 7.10 -51.39 -15.15
C SER A 4 7.76 -51.85 -13.86
N ILE A 5 9.01 -51.44 -13.61
CA ILE A 5 9.73 -51.71 -12.35
C ILE A 5 9.04 -51.03 -11.17
N VAL A 6 8.63 -49.76 -11.31
CA VAL A 6 7.87 -49.01 -10.28
C VAL A 6 6.51 -49.66 -10.01
N ALA A 7 5.79 -50.08 -11.07
CA ALA A 7 4.51 -50.76 -10.90
C ALA A 7 4.66 -52.13 -10.21
N TRP A 8 5.75 -52.84 -10.50
CA TRP A 8 6.07 -54.12 -9.89
C TRP A 8 6.53 -53.98 -8.45
N SER A 9 7.36 -52.97 -8.14
CA SER A 9 7.89 -52.74 -6.79
C SER A 9 6.78 -52.49 -5.77
N ARG A 10 5.68 -51.84 -6.17
CA ARG A 10 4.49 -51.63 -5.31
C ARG A 10 3.80 -52.92 -4.88
N ARG A 11 4.09 -54.05 -5.53
CA ARG A 11 3.53 -55.37 -5.20
C ARG A 11 4.50 -56.22 -4.39
N MET A 12 5.69 -55.71 -4.08
CA MET A 12 6.73 -56.43 -3.32
C MET A 12 6.68 -56.01 -1.85
N SER A 13 6.89 -56.96 -0.94
CA SER A 13 7.02 -56.66 0.50
C SER A 13 8.45 -56.26 0.90
N HIS A 14 9.45 -56.67 0.13
CA HIS A 14 10.85 -56.34 0.35
C HIS A 14 11.56 -56.07 -0.98
N LEU A 15 12.55 -55.18 -0.96
CA LEU A 15 13.39 -54.90 -2.11
C LEU A 15 14.27 -56.14 -2.37
N ALA A 16 13.97 -56.89 -3.43
CA ALA A 16 14.77 -58.05 -3.80
C ALA A 16 16.24 -57.64 -3.94
N SER A 17 17.16 -58.42 -3.37
CA SER A 17 18.62 -58.22 -3.47
C SER A 17 19.10 -58.03 -4.93
N CYS A 18 18.31 -58.50 -5.89
CA CYS A 18 18.50 -58.37 -7.33
C CYS A 18 18.37 -56.93 -7.88
N LEU A 19 17.69 -56.01 -7.18
CA LEU A 19 17.53 -54.63 -7.65
C LEU A 19 18.80 -53.80 -7.40
N ARG A 20 19.54 -54.03 -6.30
CA ARG A 20 20.73 -53.23 -5.93
C ARG A 20 21.80 -53.11 -7.04
N PRO A 21 22.20 -54.18 -7.75
CA PRO A 21 23.16 -54.08 -8.84
C PRO A 21 22.65 -53.22 -10.01
N VAL A 22 21.34 -53.30 -10.30
CA VAL A 22 20.69 -52.49 -11.33
C VAL A 22 20.69 -51.02 -10.93
N LEU A 23 20.51 -50.73 -9.63
CA LEU A 23 20.61 -49.36 -9.10
C LEU A 23 22.02 -48.81 -9.30
N LYS A 24 23.07 -49.53 -8.87
CA LYS A 24 24.46 -49.10 -9.02
C LYS A 24 24.85 -48.87 -10.48
N GLU A 25 24.44 -49.76 -11.39
CA GLU A 25 24.79 -49.62 -12.80
C GLU A 25 24.08 -48.44 -13.47
N SER A 26 22.85 -48.13 -13.05
CA SER A 26 22.11 -46.99 -13.59
C SER A 26 22.70 -45.61 -13.20
N LEU A 27 23.41 -45.53 -12.07
CA LEU A 27 24.08 -44.31 -11.61
C LEU A 27 25.34 -44.00 -12.43
N LYS A 28 25.96 -45.03 -13.03
CA LYS A 28 27.09 -44.89 -13.97
C LYS A 28 26.66 -44.36 -15.34
N GLY A 29 25.36 -44.37 -15.65
CA GLY A 29 24.81 -43.80 -16.87
C GLY A 29 24.94 -42.26 -16.90
N ALA A 30 24.86 -41.67 -18.10
CA ALA A 30 24.96 -40.22 -18.28
C ALA A 30 23.63 -39.58 -18.73
N GLY A 31 23.30 -38.42 -18.16
CA GLY A 31 22.22 -37.54 -18.62
C GLY A 31 20.81 -38.07 -18.34
N ALA A 32 19.96 -38.09 -19.36
CA ALA A 32 18.53 -38.37 -19.22
C ALA A 32 18.21 -39.76 -18.64
N SER A 33 19.03 -40.77 -18.94
CA SER A 33 18.82 -42.15 -18.44
C SER A 33 19.00 -42.24 -16.93
N ARG A 34 20.00 -41.54 -16.38
CA ARG A 34 20.27 -41.45 -14.94
C ARG A 34 19.19 -40.64 -14.20
N SER A 35 18.76 -39.52 -14.76
CA SER A 35 17.63 -38.73 -14.24
C SER A 35 16.34 -39.57 -14.10
N ILE A 36 15.98 -40.35 -15.13
CA ILE A 36 14.79 -41.21 -15.12
C ILE A 36 14.94 -42.33 -14.07
N ALA A 37 16.12 -42.95 -13.97
CA ALA A 37 16.40 -43.99 -12.98
C ALA A 37 16.28 -43.45 -11.55
N LEU A 38 16.90 -42.31 -11.25
CA LEU A 38 16.83 -41.66 -9.94
C LEU A 38 15.40 -41.27 -9.54
N THR A 39 14.61 -40.76 -10.49
CA THR A 39 13.19 -40.44 -10.25
C THR A 39 12.38 -41.70 -9.94
N ALA A 40 12.66 -42.81 -10.64
CA ALA A 40 12.07 -44.10 -10.33
C ALA A 40 12.47 -44.59 -8.93
N PHE A 41 13.72 -44.34 -8.51
CA PHE A 41 14.23 -44.73 -7.19
C PHE A 41 13.49 -44.05 -6.05
N VAL A 42 13.26 -42.74 -6.16
CA VAL A 42 12.44 -42.01 -5.17
C VAL A 42 11.07 -42.67 -4.99
N THR A 43 10.44 -43.11 -6.09
CA THR A 43 9.12 -43.76 -6.03
C THR A 43 9.19 -45.18 -5.45
N ILE A 44 10.22 -45.95 -5.82
CA ILE A 44 10.43 -47.32 -5.35
C ILE A 44 10.71 -47.32 -3.84
N PHE A 45 11.67 -46.52 -3.38
CA PHE A 45 12.08 -46.49 -1.97
C PHE A 45 11.00 -45.89 -1.06
N SER A 46 10.25 -44.89 -1.53
CA SER A 46 9.07 -44.40 -0.79
C SER A 46 8.02 -45.49 -0.53
N SER A 47 8.00 -46.59 -1.30
CA SER A 47 7.09 -47.72 -1.08
C SER A 47 7.70 -48.90 -0.31
N LEU A 48 9.03 -49.03 -0.28
CA LEU A 48 9.74 -50.23 0.20
C LEU A 48 10.64 -49.99 1.42
N GLY A 49 10.86 -48.74 1.84
CA GLY A 49 11.81 -48.37 2.90
C GLY A 49 13.20 -48.00 2.34
N TYR A 50 13.99 -47.30 3.14
CA TYR A 50 15.30 -46.74 2.75
C TYR A 50 16.50 -47.48 3.38
N ASP A 51 16.23 -48.52 4.18
CA ASP A 51 17.14 -49.36 4.97
C ASP A 51 18.13 -50.18 4.11
N VAL A 52 18.07 -50.01 2.79
CA VAL A 52 18.69 -50.86 1.76
C VAL A 52 19.87 -50.16 1.08
N LEU A 53 20.12 -48.88 1.37
CA LEU A 53 21.20 -48.07 0.79
C LEU A 53 22.56 -48.43 1.42
N ASP A 54 23.54 -48.80 0.59
CA ASP A 54 24.91 -49.06 1.05
C ASP A 54 25.80 -47.81 0.94
N ALA A 55 26.96 -47.85 1.60
CA ALA A 55 27.88 -46.70 1.70
C ALA A 55 28.34 -46.20 0.32
N ASP A 56 28.65 -47.11 -0.62
CA ASP A 56 29.08 -46.76 -1.97
C ASP A 56 28.00 -45.97 -2.73
N LEU A 57 26.73 -46.37 -2.61
CA LEU A 57 25.63 -45.72 -3.31
C LEU A 57 25.31 -44.36 -2.68
N LEU A 58 25.48 -44.22 -1.36
CA LEU A 58 25.40 -42.94 -0.67
C LEU A 58 26.49 -41.96 -1.15
N ASP A 59 27.73 -42.42 -1.33
CA ASP A 59 28.83 -41.58 -1.85
C ASP A 59 28.58 -41.08 -3.28
N GLU A 60 28.05 -41.94 -4.15
CA GLU A 60 27.70 -41.54 -5.52
C GLU A 60 26.56 -40.49 -5.52
N LEU A 61 25.54 -40.68 -4.67
CA LEU A 61 24.46 -39.70 -4.50
C LEU A 61 24.97 -38.37 -3.91
N ARG A 62 25.95 -38.40 -3.00
CA ARG A 62 26.57 -37.18 -2.44
C ARG A 62 27.27 -36.35 -3.51
N ASN A 63 27.89 -36.97 -4.51
CA ASN A 63 28.53 -36.29 -5.64
C ASN A 63 27.51 -35.60 -6.55
N LEU A 64 26.31 -36.17 -6.68
CA LEU A 64 25.20 -35.61 -7.47
C LEU A 64 24.50 -34.41 -6.81
N ARG A 65 24.85 -34.04 -5.58
CA ARG A 65 24.36 -32.82 -4.91
C ARG A 65 24.92 -31.53 -5.54
N LYS A 66 26.02 -31.61 -6.28
CA LYS A 66 26.51 -30.47 -7.06
C LYS A 66 25.62 -30.32 -8.28
N TRP A 67 25.04 -29.14 -8.48
CA TRP A 67 24.16 -28.92 -9.63
C TRP A 67 24.98 -28.93 -10.92
N ASN A 68 24.74 -29.96 -11.74
CA ASN A 68 25.46 -30.20 -12.99
C ASN A 68 24.62 -29.82 -14.23
N GLY A 69 23.54 -29.05 -14.05
CA GLY A 69 22.60 -28.68 -15.11
C GLY A 69 21.33 -29.56 -15.19
N SER A 70 21.24 -30.64 -14.40
CA SER A 70 20.04 -31.50 -14.33
C SER A 70 19.29 -31.30 -13.02
N SER A 71 18.11 -30.67 -13.08
CA SER A 71 17.23 -30.45 -11.93
C SER A 71 16.71 -31.78 -11.33
N SER A 72 16.28 -32.72 -12.17
CA SER A 72 15.78 -34.03 -11.72
C SER A 72 16.80 -34.82 -10.91
N GLU A 73 18.07 -34.82 -11.34
CA GLU A 73 19.14 -35.56 -10.66
C GLU A 73 19.40 -34.98 -9.27
N LEU A 74 19.49 -33.65 -9.17
CA LEU A 74 19.69 -32.96 -7.90
C LEU A 74 18.54 -33.24 -6.93
N LEU A 75 17.30 -33.06 -7.38
CA LEU A 75 16.11 -33.23 -6.54
C LEU A 75 15.94 -34.66 -6.06
N ALA A 76 16.10 -35.64 -6.95
CA ALA A 76 15.99 -37.04 -6.61
C ALA A 76 17.11 -37.49 -5.66
N ALA A 77 18.36 -37.05 -5.88
CA ALA A 77 19.47 -37.36 -5.00
C ALA A 77 19.25 -36.82 -3.58
N LEU A 78 18.84 -35.54 -3.46
CA LEU A 78 18.54 -34.94 -2.15
C LEU A 78 17.41 -35.67 -1.42
N LEU A 79 16.34 -36.04 -2.13
CA LEU A 79 15.21 -36.78 -1.53
C LEU A 79 15.60 -38.17 -1.03
N ILE A 80 16.39 -38.91 -1.79
CA ILE A 80 16.84 -40.25 -1.38
C ILE A 80 17.75 -40.14 -0.16
N LEU A 81 18.67 -39.18 -0.18
CA LEU A 81 19.61 -38.94 0.91
C LEU A 81 18.91 -38.53 2.22
N LEU A 82 17.94 -37.61 2.16
CA LEU A 82 17.20 -37.16 3.36
C LEU A 82 16.36 -38.27 4.00
N ASN A 83 15.89 -39.24 3.21
CA ASN A 83 15.09 -40.35 3.73
C ASN A 83 15.93 -41.57 4.17
N SER A 84 17.25 -41.60 3.93
CA SER A 84 18.13 -42.72 4.34
C SER A 84 18.31 -42.80 5.85
N ASP A 85 18.42 -43.97 6.49
CA ASP A 85 18.40 -44.07 7.98
C ASP A 85 19.63 -43.54 8.73
N GLN A 86 20.66 -43.02 8.04
CA GLN A 86 21.89 -42.55 8.69
C GLN A 86 21.74 -41.12 9.25
N VAL A 87 21.43 -41.02 10.55
CA VAL A 87 21.02 -39.78 11.24
C VAL A 87 22.09 -38.66 11.23
N GLU A 88 23.37 -38.98 11.42
CA GLU A 88 24.45 -37.95 11.47
C GLU A 88 24.66 -37.24 10.12
N ASP A 89 24.35 -37.90 9.01
CA ASP A 89 24.41 -37.31 7.66
C ASP A 89 23.19 -36.48 7.30
N LYS A 90 22.01 -36.81 7.84
CA LYS A 90 20.75 -36.11 7.52
C LYS A 90 20.83 -34.62 7.83
N ASN A 91 21.35 -34.25 9.00
CA ASN A 91 21.42 -32.84 9.40
C ASN A 91 22.35 -32.04 8.50
N ASN A 92 23.52 -32.60 8.15
CA ASN A 92 24.46 -31.97 7.22
C ASN A 92 23.86 -31.82 5.82
N ILE A 93 23.12 -32.83 5.35
CA ILE A 93 22.45 -32.82 4.06
C ILE A 93 21.29 -31.81 4.06
N HIS A 94 20.50 -31.76 5.13
CA HIS A 94 19.42 -30.80 5.33
C HIS A 94 19.95 -29.36 5.32
N GLN A 95 20.99 -29.07 6.11
CA GLN A 95 21.61 -27.75 6.17
C GLN A 95 22.25 -27.35 4.83
N SER A 96 22.91 -28.31 4.15
CA SER A 96 23.44 -28.09 2.81
C SER A 96 22.34 -27.76 1.80
N ALA A 97 21.20 -28.47 1.83
CA ALA A 97 20.07 -28.22 0.94
C ALA A 97 19.42 -26.85 1.20
N CYS A 98 19.28 -26.48 2.47
CA CYS A 98 18.71 -25.19 2.90
C CYS A 98 19.57 -23.97 2.54
N THR A 99 20.83 -24.17 2.14
CA THR A 99 21.77 -23.10 1.76
C THR A 99 22.07 -23.07 0.26
N MET A 100 21.46 -23.95 -0.55
CA MET A 100 21.71 -23.98 -1.99
C MET A 100 21.04 -22.80 -2.70
N ASP A 101 21.85 -21.91 -3.26
CA ASP A 101 21.38 -20.78 -4.07
C ASP A 101 20.81 -21.20 -5.44
N VAL A 102 21.07 -22.44 -5.85
CA VAL A 102 20.74 -22.97 -7.18
C VAL A 102 19.24 -22.91 -7.45
N PHE A 103 18.39 -23.12 -6.44
CA PHE A 103 16.94 -23.13 -6.58
C PHE A 103 16.36 -21.81 -7.10
N TYR A 104 17.09 -20.71 -6.95
CA TYR A 104 16.69 -19.37 -7.38
C TYR A 104 17.23 -18.97 -8.74
N LYS A 105 18.15 -19.75 -9.33
CA LYS A 105 18.79 -19.38 -10.59
C LYS A 105 17.82 -19.63 -11.75
N ASP A 106 17.70 -18.67 -12.66
CA ASP A 106 16.85 -18.80 -13.86
C ASP A 106 17.18 -20.08 -14.66
N LYS A 107 18.45 -20.48 -14.72
CA LYS A 107 18.87 -21.72 -15.37
C LYS A 107 18.29 -22.98 -14.71
N PHE A 108 18.14 -22.98 -13.38
CA PHE A 108 17.50 -24.08 -12.67
C PHE A 108 15.99 -24.06 -12.94
N ILE A 109 15.34 -22.91 -12.75
CA ILE A 109 13.89 -22.75 -12.94
C ILE A 109 13.47 -23.13 -14.37
N SER A 110 14.22 -22.67 -15.38
CA SER A 110 13.98 -23.01 -16.79
C SER A 110 14.24 -24.47 -17.15
N SER A 111 15.02 -25.20 -16.34
CA SER A 111 15.26 -26.63 -16.53
C SER A 111 14.18 -27.53 -15.93
N LEU A 112 13.28 -26.99 -15.11
CA LEU A 112 12.26 -27.77 -14.40
C LEU A 112 11.17 -28.29 -15.35
N ARG A 113 10.89 -29.58 -15.25
CA ARG A 113 9.74 -30.25 -15.88
C ARG A 113 8.66 -30.51 -14.84
N GLU A 114 7.48 -30.92 -15.30
CA GLU A 114 6.38 -31.27 -14.39
C GLU A 114 6.75 -32.39 -13.41
N SER A 115 7.54 -33.38 -13.85
CA SER A 115 8.06 -34.45 -12.98
C SER A 115 8.99 -33.91 -11.89
N ASP A 116 9.79 -32.90 -12.22
CA ASP A 116 10.76 -32.29 -11.30
C ASP A 116 10.04 -31.44 -10.25
N ALA A 117 8.99 -30.73 -10.65
CA ALA A 117 8.17 -29.96 -9.72
C ALA A 117 7.44 -30.85 -8.68
N VAL A 118 7.08 -32.08 -9.03
CA VAL A 118 6.57 -33.07 -8.06
C VAL A 118 7.66 -33.45 -7.05
N LEU A 119 8.89 -33.70 -7.50
CA LEU A 119 10.02 -33.98 -6.61
C LEU A 119 10.35 -32.76 -5.74
N LEU A 120 10.33 -31.56 -6.30
CA LEU A 120 10.56 -30.31 -5.57
C LEU A 120 9.52 -30.11 -4.46
N THR A 121 8.25 -30.41 -4.74
CA THR A 121 7.18 -30.38 -3.73
C THR A 121 7.49 -31.30 -2.56
N ALA A 122 7.85 -32.55 -2.83
CA ALA A 122 8.19 -33.53 -1.80
C ALA A 122 9.45 -33.13 -1.02
N LEU A 123 10.43 -32.52 -1.70
CA LEU A 123 11.66 -32.03 -1.06
C LEU A 123 11.36 -30.88 -0.10
N CYS A 124 10.55 -29.90 -0.52
CA CYS A 124 10.13 -28.80 0.34
C CYS A 124 9.38 -29.30 1.58
N GLU A 125 8.44 -30.23 1.40
CA GLU A 125 7.72 -30.85 2.52
C GLU A 125 8.68 -31.51 3.51
N LYS A 126 9.64 -32.29 3.02
CA LYS A 126 10.67 -32.93 3.83
C LYS A 126 11.59 -31.94 4.55
N LEU A 127 12.06 -30.90 3.86
CA LEU A 127 12.94 -29.89 4.46
C LEU A 127 12.25 -29.09 5.56
N ILE A 128 10.93 -28.92 5.49
CA ILE A 128 10.17 -28.18 6.50
C ILE A 128 9.82 -29.07 7.70
N VAL A 129 9.24 -30.24 7.44
CA VAL A 129 8.70 -31.13 8.49
C VAL A 129 9.80 -31.92 9.21
N ASP A 130 10.80 -32.43 8.49
CA ASP A 130 11.87 -33.27 9.06
C ASP A 130 13.10 -32.44 9.47
N ARG A 131 12.90 -31.20 9.91
CA ARG A 131 14.01 -30.32 10.33
C ARG A 131 14.68 -30.83 11.62
N PRO A 132 16.00 -30.65 11.78
CA PRO A 132 16.67 -30.92 13.04
C PRO A 132 16.08 -30.05 14.15
N PHE A 133 15.56 -30.68 15.22
CA PHE A 133 14.98 -29.97 16.35
C PHE A 133 16.08 -29.41 17.26
N ASN A 134 16.27 -28.09 17.22
CA ASN A 134 16.93 -27.33 18.28
C ASN A 134 15.87 -26.49 19.01
N GLU A 135 15.78 -26.57 20.34
CA GLU A 135 14.78 -25.80 21.12
C GLU A 135 14.88 -24.28 20.88
N SER A 136 16.06 -23.76 20.56
CA SER A 136 16.31 -22.36 20.22
C SER A 136 15.86 -21.94 18.82
N GLU A 137 15.65 -22.89 17.89
CA GLU A 137 15.32 -22.63 16.47
C GLU A 137 13.97 -23.24 16.06
N LYS A 138 13.11 -23.56 17.03
CA LYS A 138 11.84 -24.28 16.85
C LYS A 138 10.94 -23.71 15.75
N HIS A 139 11.06 -22.41 15.43
CA HIS A 139 10.26 -21.70 14.43
C HIS A 139 11.08 -21.07 13.28
N SER A 140 12.34 -21.49 13.10
CA SER A 140 13.19 -21.05 11.99
C SER A 140 13.00 -21.98 10.80
N TYR A 141 12.29 -21.51 9.78
CA TYR A 141 12.09 -22.25 8.53
C TYR A 141 13.07 -21.78 7.47
N ALA A 142 13.70 -22.72 6.77
CA ALA A 142 14.63 -22.40 5.71
C ALA A 142 13.93 -21.64 4.58
N GLU A 143 14.44 -20.44 4.27
CA GLU A 143 13.90 -19.56 3.22
C GLU A 143 13.88 -20.26 1.86
N VAL A 144 14.92 -21.06 1.57
CA VAL A 144 15.02 -21.92 0.38
C VAL A 144 13.85 -22.87 0.27
N ALA A 145 13.45 -23.53 1.35
CA ALA A 145 12.35 -24.50 1.31
C ALA A 145 11.01 -23.81 1.03
N ILE A 146 10.73 -22.69 1.70
CA ILE A 146 9.48 -21.93 1.53
C ILE A 146 9.38 -21.34 0.13
N ARG A 147 10.41 -20.62 -0.33
CA ARG A 147 10.39 -19.98 -1.65
C ARG A 147 10.34 -21.00 -2.77
N SER A 148 11.04 -22.12 -2.63
CA SER A 148 11.00 -23.22 -3.60
C SER A 148 9.62 -23.87 -3.67
N LEU A 149 8.84 -23.88 -2.58
CA LEU A 149 7.47 -24.41 -2.56
C LEU A 149 6.50 -23.56 -3.39
N PHE A 150 6.78 -22.26 -3.59
CA PHE A 150 5.94 -21.40 -4.44
C PHE A 150 5.95 -21.84 -5.90
N ILE A 151 7.07 -22.40 -6.39
CA ILE A 151 7.21 -22.87 -7.78
C ILE A 151 6.12 -23.90 -8.14
N PRO A 152 5.99 -25.05 -7.45
CA PRO A 152 4.96 -26.03 -7.77
C PRO A 152 3.54 -25.56 -7.38
N LEU A 153 3.38 -24.71 -6.36
CA LEU A 153 2.07 -24.16 -5.96
C LEU A 153 1.44 -23.29 -7.05
N TYR A 154 2.25 -22.54 -7.80
CA TYR A 154 1.77 -21.62 -8.83
C TYR A 154 2.13 -22.09 -10.25
N TRP A 155 2.41 -23.39 -10.40
CA TRP A 155 2.71 -23.99 -11.69
C TRP A 155 1.54 -23.84 -12.70
N PRO A 156 1.78 -23.67 -14.02
CA PRO A 156 0.70 -23.53 -15.01
C PRO A 156 -0.31 -24.70 -15.04
N ASN A 157 0.16 -25.93 -14.85
CA ASN A 157 -0.68 -27.15 -14.76
C ASN A 157 -1.46 -27.24 -13.43
N HIS A 158 -2.79 -27.24 -13.55
CA HIS A 158 -3.72 -27.32 -12.41
C HIS A 158 -3.58 -28.58 -11.56
N GLN A 159 -3.30 -29.75 -12.15
CA GLN A 159 -3.16 -30.99 -11.37
C GLN A 159 -1.94 -30.96 -10.46
N LEU A 160 -0.85 -30.36 -10.93
CA LEU A 160 0.37 -30.19 -10.15
C LEU A 160 0.15 -29.20 -8.99
N ARG A 161 -0.54 -28.09 -9.25
CA ARG A 161 -0.95 -27.15 -8.18
C ARG A 161 -1.73 -27.84 -7.08
N ASN A 162 -2.68 -28.71 -7.43
CA ASN A 162 -3.47 -29.46 -6.44
C ASN A 162 -2.63 -30.44 -5.61
N ARG A 163 -1.61 -31.07 -6.22
CA ARG A 163 -0.66 -31.92 -5.48
C ARG A 163 0.21 -31.10 -4.52
N ALA A 164 0.71 -29.96 -4.97
CA ALA A 164 1.48 -29.03 -4.15
C ALA A 164 0.65 -28.46 -3.00
N LEU A 165 -0.62 -28.12 -3.26
CA LEU A 165 -1.57 -27.68 -2.24
C LEU A 165 -1.85 -28.77 -1.20
N ALA A 166 -1.95 -30.03 -1.62
CA ALA A 166 -2.09 -31.15 -0.69
C ALA A 166 -0.85 -31.33 0.21
N ALA A 167 0.35 -31.10 -0.32
CA ALA A 167 1.57 -31.07 0.48
C ALA A 167 1.59 -29.89 1.45
N LEU A 168 1.23 -28.68 1.00
CA LEU A 168 1.10 -27.51 1.88
C LEU A 168 0.14 -27.78 3.05
N LYS A 169 -1.01 -28.40 2.80
CA LYS A 169 -1.96 -28.78 3.86
C LYS A 169 -1.37 -29.75 4.89
N ARG A 170 -0.52 -30.69 4.46
CA ARG A 170 0.18 -31.61 5.38
C ARG A 170 1.23 -30.88 6.22
N ILE A 171 1.99 -29.97 5.60
CA ILE A 171 2.95 -29.12 6.31
C ILE A 171 2.22 -28.26 7.35
N VAL A 172 1.13 -27.60 6.97
CA VAL A 172 0.31 -26.80 7.88
C VAL A 172 -0.23 -27.65 9.05
N ALA A 173 -0.68 -28.88 8.78
CA ALA A 173 -1.15 -29.78 9.82
C ALA A 173 -0.03 -30.24 10.77
N ALA A 174 1.22 -30.33 10.31
CA ALA A 174 2.37 -30.72 11.11
C ALA A 174 2.95 -29.56 11.93
N GLU A 175 3.00 -28.36 11.35
CA GLU A 175 3.73 -27.21 11.88
C GLU A 175 2.86 -26.12 12.53
N GLY A 176 1.58 -26.05 12.18
CA GLY A 176 0.62 -25.13 12.78
C GLY A 176 0.87 -23.64 12.50
N VAL A 177 0.54 -22.81 13.49
CA VAL A 177 0.53 -21.33 13.40
C VAL A 177 1.90 -20.73 13.04
N PRO A 178 3.03 -21.15 13.65
CA PRO A 178 4.32 -20.55 13.36
C PRO A 178 4.74 -20.69 11.89
N PHE A 179 4.48 -21.84 11.26
CA PHE A 179 4.73 -22.01 9.84
C PHE A 179 3.81 -21.14 8.99
N CYS A 180 2.51 -21.09 9.32
CA CYS A 180 1.55 -20.28 8.57
C CYS A 180 1.92 -18.80 8.59
N ALA A 181 2.37 -18.28 9.74
CA ALA A 181 2.87 -16.91 9.85
C ALA A 181 4.03 -16.63 8.89
N VAL A 182 5.08 -17.47 8.94
CA VAL A 182 6.28 -17.28 8.10
C VAL A 182 5.95 -17.48 6.62
N PHE A 183 5.17 -18.50 6.27
CA PHE A 183 4.76 -18.76 4.89
C PHE A 183 3.97 -17.60 4.29
N LEU A 184 2.96 -17.09 5.01
CA LEU A 184 2.14 -15.96 4.54
C LEU A 184 2.97 -14.69 4.42
N ASN A 185 3.85 -14.39 5.38
CA ASN A 185 4.72 -13.22 5.28
C ASN A 185 5.62 -13.29 4.03
N ARG A 186 6.27 -14.44 3.80
CA ARG A 186 7.12 -14.65 2.62
C ARG A 186 6.33 -14.64 1.32
N LEU A 187 5.07 -15.10 1.34
CA LEU A 187 4.18 -15.00 0.19
C LEU A 187 3.84 -13.54 -0.12
N CYS A 188 3.55 -12.73 0.91
CA CYS A 188 3.29 -11.30 0.74
C CYS A 188 4.50 -10.58 0.11
N GLU A 189 5.70 -10.83 0.63
CA GLU A 189 6.96 -10.28 0.10
C GLU A 189 7.23 -10.74 -1.35
N ALA A 190 6.99 -12.02 -1.67
CA ALA A 190 7.20 -12.56 -3.01
C ALA A 190 6.22 -11.99 -4.05
N ILE A 191 4.98 -11.69 -3.64
CA ILE A 191 4.00 -11.01 -4.50
C ILE A 191 4.39 -9.55 -4.69
N GLY A 192 4.67 -8.82 -3.60
CA GLY A 192 5.01 -7.39 -3.63
C GLY A 192 6.30 -7.08 -4.40
N SER A 193 7.33 -7.93 -4.27
CA SER A 193 8.59 -7.79 -5.00
C SER A 193 8.52 -8.20 -6.49
N GLY A 194 7.43 -8.83 -6.92
CA GLY A 194 7.27 -9.36 -8.29
C GLY A 194 8.11 -10.60 -8.60
N GLN A 195 8.86 -11.14 -7.63
CA GLN A 195 9.66 -12.37 -7.80
C GLN A 195 8.80 -13.57 -8.20
N LEU A 196 7.59 -13.65 -7.65
CA LEU A 196 6.65 -14.73 -7.93
C LEU A 196 6.20 -14.71 -9.40
N ASP A 197 5.89 -13.53 -9.94
CA ASP A 197 5.51 -13.36 -11.34
C ASP A 197 6.68 -13.62 -12.30
N GLN A 198 7.89 -13.21 -11.94
CA GLN A 198 9.09 -13.50 -12.74
C GLN A 198 9.31 -15.01 -12.86
N THR A 199 9.23 -15.73 -11.73
CA THR A 199 9.35 -17.19 -11.69
C THR A 199 8.29 -17.87 -12.55
N TYR A 200 7.04 -17.41 -12.45
CA TYR A 200 5.93 -17.92 -13.26
C TYR A 200 6.14 -17.70 -14.76
N LYS A 201 6.61 -16.50 -15.16
CA LYS A 201 6.94 -16.19 -16.57
C LYS A 201 8.00 -17.13 -17.13
N THR A 202 9.07 -17.38 -16.37
CA THR A 202 10.14 -18.30 -16.77
C THR A 202 9.59 -19.71 -17.00
N ILE A 203 8.74 -20.23 -16.11
CA ILE A 203 8.14 -21.55 -16.27
C ILE A 203 7.15 -21.59 -17.44
N ALA A 204 6.26 -20.60 -17.55
CA ALA A 204 5.24 -20.55 -18.60
C ALA A 204 5.84 -20.46 -20.00
N SER A 205 6.96 -19.73 -20.16
CA SER A 205 7.69 -19.65 -21.44
C SER A 205 8.29 -20.99 -21.86
N VAL A 206 8.88 -21.74 -20.91
CA VAL A 206 9.42 -23.09 -21.16
C VAL A 206 8.32 -24.08 -21.50
N GLN A 207 7.16 -23.96 -20.87
CA GLN A 207 6.01 -24.83 -21.11
C GLN A 207 5.17 -24.42 -22.34
N GLN A 208 5.54 -23.35 -23.05
CA GLN A 208 4.80 -22.81 -24.21
C GLN A 208 3.32 -22.51 -23.92
N THR A 209 2.98 -22.13 -22.68
CA THR A 209 1.59 -21.90 -22.24
C THR A 209 1.14 -20.44 -22.35
N THR A 210 1.95 -19.57 -22.94
CA THR A 210 1.65 -18.13 -23.03
C THR A 210 0.69 -17.82 -24.18
N VAL A 211 -0.40 -17.12 -23.87
CA VAL A 211 -1.29 -16.48 -24.85
C VAL A 211 -0.73 -15.08 -25.17
N GLU A 212 -0.72 -14.69 -26.45
CA GLU A 212 -0.20 -13.40 -26.90
C GLU A 212 -0.96 -12.22 -26.26
N GLY A 213 -0.23 -11.18 -25.80
CA GLY A 213 -0.78 -9.84 -25.56
C GLY A 213 -0.82 -9.31 -24.11
N LYS A 214 -0.57 -10.11 -23.07
CA LYS A 214 -0.38 -9.61 -21.69
C LYS A 214 0.80 -10.29 -21.00
N ALA A 215 1.60 -9.52 -20.25
CA ALA A 215 2.69 -10.07 -19.44
C ALA A 215 2.10 -11.10 -18.45
N PRO A 216 2.59 -12.35 -18.39
CA PRO A 216 2.01 -13.37 -17.53
C PRO A 216 2.19 -12.97 -16.06
N CYS A 217 1.11 -12.65 -15.36
CA CYS A 217 1.11 -12.55 -13.90
C CYS A 217 0.27 -13.69 -13.32
N ILE A 218 0.60 -14.13 -12.11
CA ILE A 218 -0.22 -15.15 -11.45
C ILE A 218 -1.55 -14.50 -11.05
N PRO A 219 -2.69 -15.04 -11.50
CA PRO A 219 -3.98 -14.48 -11.16
C PRO A 219 -4.35 -14.81 -9.71
N GLY A 220 -5.09 -13.92 -9.04
CA GLY A 220 -5.45 -14.07 -7.62
C GLY A 220 -6.15 -15.39 -7.28
N HIS A 221 -6.96 -15.93 -8.19
CA HIS A 221 -7.68 -17.19 -7.96
C HIS A 221 -6.74 -18.41 -7.86
N SER A 222 -5.51 -18.29 -8.37
CA SER A 222 -4.47 -19.30 -8.21
C SER A 222 -3.69 -19.16 -6.89
N ILE A 223 -3.69 -17.96 -6.30
CA ILE A 223 -3.01 -17.67 -5.02
C ILE A 223 -3.92 -18.02 -3.83
N LEU A 224 -5.20 -17.67 -3.94
CA LEU A 224 -6.20 -17.83 -2.88
C LEU A 224 -6.28 -19.24 -2.26
N PRO A 225 -6.16 -20.37 -3.00
CA PRO A 225 -6.17 -21.70 -2.41
C PRO A 225 -5.04 -21.94 -1.40
N SER A 226 -3.83 -21.43 -1.67
CA SER A 226 -2.68 -21.53 -0.76
C SER A 226 -2.91 -20.70 0.50
N VAL A 227 -3.46 -19.49 0.34
CA VAL A 227 -3.83 -18.63 1.48
C VAL A 227 -4.87 -19.33 2.35
N ASN A 228 -5.94 -19.86 1.74
CA ASN A 228 -6.98 -20.61 2.46
C ASN A 228 -6.45 -21.82 3.22
N ALA A 229 -5.43 -22.50 2.70
CA ALA A 229 -4.81 -23.63 3.38
C ALA A 229 -4.05 -23.21 4.66
N CYS A 230 -3.54 -21.98 4.71
CA CYS A 230 -2.80 -21.44 5.86
C CYS A 230 -3.67 -20.67 6.86
N LEU A 231 -4.89 -20.25 6.47
CA LEU A 231 -5.87 -19.61 7.37
C LEU A 231 -6.55 -20.65 8.28
N ILE A 232 -5.77 -21.21 9.21
CA ILE A 232 -6.23 -22.23 10.18
C ILE A 232 -6.87 -21.61 11.42
N SER A 233 -7.68 -22.40 12.13
CA SER A 233 -8.11 -22.06 13.50
C SER A 233 -7.00 -22.38 14.50
N PHE A 234 -6.94 -21.63 15.60
CA PHE A 234 -5.98 -21.83 16.68
C PHE A 234 -6.63 -21.61 18.06
N ASP A 235 -5.94 -22.00 19.13
CA ASP A 235 -6.31 -21.72 20.53
C ASP A 235 -5.27 -20.77 21.15
N LEU A 236 -5.73 -19.91 22.05
CA LEU A 236 -4.90 -18.91 22.73
C LEU A 236 -3.94 -19.52 23.75
N ALA A 237 -4.29 -20.69 24.30
CA ALA A 237 -3.48 -21.34 25.33
C ALA A 237 -2.16 -21.91 24.79
N ASP A 238 -2.09 -22.20 23.49
CA ASP A 238 -1.00 -22.99 22.91
C ASP A 238 0.09 -22.16 22.24
N GLU A 239 -0.14 -20.85 22.02
CA GLU A 239 0.73 -19.99 21.21
C GLU A 239 1.19 -18.74 21.95
N SER A 240 2.42 -18.29 21.64
CA SER A 240 2.93 -17.02 22.16
C SER A 240 2.23 -15.83 21.49
N SER A 241 2.04 -14.73 22.22
CA SER A 241 1.43 -13.51 21.66
C SER A 241 2.17 -12.97 20.44
N THR A 242 3.50 -13.14 20.39
CA THR A 242 4.33 -12.74 19.26
C THR A 242 4.05 -13.58 18.01
N ASN A 243 3.93 -14.91 18.14
CA ASN A 243 3.58 -15.78 17.02
C ASN A 243 2.18 -15.45 16.49
N LEU A 244 1.21 -15.24 17.39
CA LEU A 244 -0.15 -14.86 17.03
C LEU A 244 -0.20 -13.52 16.30
N SER A 245 0.49 -12.51 16.82
CA SER A 245 0.56 -11.20 16.17
C SER A 245 1.18 -11.29 14.77
N ASN A 246 2.29 -12.04 14.62
CA ASN A 246 2.92 -12.26 13.32
C ASN A 246 1.98 -13.00 12.36
N PHE A 247 1.26 -14.02 12.83
CA PHE A 247 0.33 -14.77 12.00
C PHE A 247 -0.84 -13.91 11.53
N ILE A 248 -1.50 -13.21 12.45
CA ILE A 248 -2.66 -12.36 12.17
C ILE A 248 -2.27 -11.23 11.22
N SER A 249 -1.12 -10.59 11.45
CA SER A 249 -0.60 -9.52 10.59
C SER A 249 -0.25 -10.04 9.20
N SER A 250 0.46 -11.17 9.11
CA SER A 250 0.84 -11.76 7.82
C SER A 250 -0.38 -12.21 7.01
N ALA A 251 -1.37 -12.80 7.68
CA ALA A 251 -2.65 -13.16 7.09
C ALA A 251 -3.40 -11.92 6.56
N LEU A 252 -3.42 -10.83 7.34
CA LEU A 252 -4.05 -9.57 6.95
C LEU A 252 -3.40 -9.00 5.68
N LEU A 253 -2.08 -8.85 5.69
CA LEU A 253 -1.33 -8.24 4.58
C LEU A 253 -1.49 -9.04 3.28
N VAL A 254 -1.44 -10.38 3.33
CA VAL A 254 -1.66 -11.21 2.15
C VAL A 254 -3.10 -11.08 1.65
N CYS A 255 -4.10 -11.13 2.52
CA CYS A 255 -5.50 -11.00 2.12
C CYS A 255 -5.81 -9.62 1.53
N CYS A 256 -5.10 -8.57 1.95
CA CYS A 256 -5.25 -7.21 1.46
C CYS A 256 -4.47 -6.91 0.16
N ASN A 257 -3.72 -7.89 -0.37
CA ASN A 257 -3.11 -7.75 -1.68
C ASN A 257 -4.19 -7.50 -2.76
N PRO A 258 -4.03 -6.52 -3.67
CA PRO A 258 -5.07 -6.18 -4.64
C PRO A 258 -5.63 -7.37 -5.41
N ARG A 259 -4.77 -8.34 -5.80
CA ARG A 259 -5.21 -9.52 -6.57
C ARG A 259 -6.10 -10.47 -5.77
N ILE A 260 -5.93 -10.50 -4.45
CA ILE A 260 -6.73 -11.33 -3.55
C ILE A 260 -7.99 -10.54 -3.12
N ALA A 261 -7.82 -9.27 -2.78
CA ALA A 261 -8.90 -8.37 -2.38
C ALA A 261 -9.96 -8.18 -3.49
N GLU A 262 -9.55 -8.16 -4.76
CA GLU A 262 -10.47 -8.16 -5.92
C GLU A 262 -11.41 -9.36 -5.95
N ILE A 263 -10.98 -10.51 -5.43
CA ILE A 263 -11.80 -11.73 -5.37
C ILE A 263 -12.60 -11.77 -4.09
N ASP A 264 -11.97 -11.40 -2.97
CA ASP A 264 -12.55 -11.52 -1.64
C ASP A 264 -11.91 -10.53 -0.64
N SER A 265 -12.38 -9.29 -0.65
CA SER A 265 -11.89 -8.21 0.22
C SER A 265 -12.17 -8.44 1.72
N SER A 266 -13.16 -9.29 2.05
CA SER A 266 -13.58 -9.58 3.43
C SER A 266 -12.95 -10.85 4.01
N LYS A 267 -12.05 -11.50 3.27
CA LYS A 267 -11.56 -12.85 3.58
C LYS A 267 -10.98 -12.96 4.99
N TRP A 268 -10.14 -11.99 5.36
CA TRP A 268 -9.46 -11.97 6.66
C TRP A 268 -10.45 -11.80 7.81
N LEU A 269 -11.41 -10.87 7.69
CA LEU A 269 -12.44 -10.64 8.70
C LEU A 269 -13.26 -11.91 8.96
N ARG A 270 -13.70 -12.58 7.88
CA ARG A 270 -14.48 -13.83 7.99
C ARG A 270 -13.70 -14.99 8.60
N TRP A 271 -12.41 -15.05 8.33
CA TRP A 271 -11.55 -16.05 8.95
C TRP A 271 -11.35 -15.75 10.45
N LEU A 272 -11.01 -14.50 10.81
CA LEU A 272 -10.75 -14.14 12.21
C LEU A 272 -12.01 -14.30 13.08
N SER A 273 -13.20 -13.99 12.55
CA SER A 273 -14.47 -14.22 13.27
C SER A 273 -14.77 -15.70 13.53
N GLN A 274 -14.13 -16.63 12.80
CA GLN A 274 -14.29 -18.07 13.00
C GLN A 274 -13.30 -18.63 14.04
N VAL A 275 -12.29 -17.87 14.44
CA VAL A 275 -11.34 -18.27 15.48
C VAL A 275 -12.04 -18.24 16.83
N LYS A 276 -11.87 -19.31 17.62
CA LYS A 276 -12.47 -19.39 18.96
C LYS A 276 -11.93 -18.27 19.86
N ARG A 277 -12.82 -17.59 20.58
CA ARG A 277 -12.48 -16.55 21.58
C ARG A 277 -11.65 -15.39 20.99
N TYR A 278 -11.81 -15.09 19.70
CA TYR A 278 -11.10 -13.97 19.06
C TYR A 278 -11.40 -12.61 19.73
N GLU A 279 -12.60 -12.41 20.28
CA GLU A 279 -12.93 -11.19 21.02
C GLU A 279 -12.10 -11.03 22.29
N GLU A 280 -11.85 -12.12 23.01
CA GLU A 280 -11.01 -12.10 24.21
C GLU A 280 -9.56 -11.80 23.82
N LEU A 281 -9.08 -12.37 22.71
CA LEU A 281 -7.76 -12.05 22.17
C LEU A 281 -7.59 -10.55 21.90
N LEU A 282 -8.57 -9.94 21.23
CA LEU A 282 -8.50 -8.52 20.86
C LEU A 282 -8.78 -7.56 22.01
N LYS A 283 -9.53 -7.98 23.04
CA LYS A 283 -9.84 -7.16 24.23
C LYS A 283 -8.76 -7.26 25.31
N MET A 284 -8.11 -8.42 25.45
CA MET A 284 -7.15 -8.65 26.55
C MET A 284 -5.71 -8.28 26.18
N ASP A 285 -5.37 -8.23 24.90
CA ASP A 285 -4.00 -7.98 24.44
C ASP A 285 -3.90 -6.74 23.54
N ASP A 286 -3.89 -5.57 24.16
CA ASP A 286 -3.63 -4.28 23.49
C ASP A 286 -2.30 -4.28 22.72
N SER A 287 -1.32 -5.09 23.16
CA SER A 287 -0.01 -5.18 22.50
C SER A 287 -0.10 -5.89 21.15
N LEU A 288 -1.00 -6.87 21.02
CA LEU A 288 -1.29 -7.54 19.76
C LEU A 288 -1.91 -6.57 18.77
N VAL A 289 -2.95 -5.82 19.18
CA VAL A 289 -3.62 -4.82 18.33
C VAL A 289 -2.60 -3.80 17.82
N LYS A 290 -1.79 -3.24 18.73
CA LYS A 290 -0.70 -2.30 18.40
C LYS A 290 0.32 -2.89 17.43
N SER A 291 0.70 -4.14 17.62
CA SER A 291 1.67 -4.83 16.76
C SER A 291 1.11 -5.09 15.36
N VAL A 292 -0.17 -5.46 15.24
CA VAL A 292 -0.87 -5.63 13.95
C VAL A 292 -0.94 -4.30 13.22
N VAL A 293 -1.41 -3.23 13.88
CA VAL A 293 -1.49 -1.88 13.30
C VAL A 293 -0.11 -1.40 12.86
N THR A 294 0.91 -1.59 13.70
CA THR A 294 2.30 -1.24 13.37
C THR A 294 2.79 -1.99 12.12
N SER A 295 2.45 -3.26 11.97
CA SER A 295 2.82 -4.07 10.82
C SER A 295 2.15 -3.59 9.53
N VAL A 296 0.88 -3.17 9.61
CA VAL A 296 0.14 -2.57 8.49
C VAL A 296 0.84 -1.30 7.99
N PHE A 297 1.13 -0.35 8.89
CA PHE A 297 1.76 0.92 8.50
C PHE A 297 3.22 0.78 8.03
N LYS A 298 3.93 -0.27 8.47
CA LYS A 298 5.30 -0.59 8.00
C LYS A 298 5.35 -1.27 6.63
N SER A 299 4.22 -1.74 6.10
CA SER A 299 4.19 -2.43 4.81
C SER A 299 4.70 -1.51 3.69
N GLU A 300 5.65 -2.00 2.90
CA GLU A 300 6.27 -1.24 1.79
C GLU A 300 5.27 -0.98 0.65
N ASP A 301 4.39 -1.95 0.36
CA ASP A 301 3.39 -1.85 -0.70
C ASP A 301 2.24 -0.93 -0.26
N SER A 302 2.13 0.22 -0.92
CA SER A 302 1.10 1.22 -0.64
C SER A 302 -0.31 0.69 -0.83
N SER A 303 -0.53 -0.17 -1.83
CA SER A 303 -1.85 -0.70 -2.12
C SER A 303 -2.31 -1.68 -1.03
N VAL A 304 -1.42 -2.57 -0.59
CA VAL A 304 -1.68 -3.50 0.52
C VAL A 304 -1.95 -2.72 1.81
N ARG A 305 -1.13 -1.70 2.09
CA ARG A 305 -1.26 -0.86 3.29
C ARG A 305 -2.60 -0.15 3.33
N LEU A 306 -3.00 0.53 2.25
CA LEU A 306 -4.27 1.25 2.19
C LEU A 306 -5.48 0.29 2.26
N ASN A 307 -5.43 -0.85 1.57
CA ASN A 307 -6.48 -1.87 1.67
C ASN A 307 -6.63 -2.42 3.09
N ALA A 308 -5.52 -2.67 3.79
CA ALA A 308 -5.52 -3.15 5.16
C ALA A 308 -6.07 -2.11 6.13
N ILE A 309 -5.69 -0.84 5.99
CA ILE A 309 -6.26 0.28 6.77
C ILE A 309 -7.78 0.33 6.54
N GLY A 310 -8.23 0.32 5.29
CA GLY A 310 -9.67 0.35 4.96
C GLY A 310 -10.43 -0.83 5.56
N LEU A 311 -9.88 -2.04 5.50
CA LEU A 311 -10.48 -3.23 6.09
C LEU A 311 -10.61 -3.13 7.61
N LEU A 312 -9.57 -2.66 8.29
CA LEU A 312 -9.54 -2.49 9.75
C LEU A 312 -10.35 -1.28 10.24
N MET A 313 -10.69 -0.34 9.36
CA MET A 313 -11.57 0.77 9.70
C MET A 313 -13.05 0.46 9.43
N SER A 314 -13.35 -0.57 8.64
CA SER A 314 -14.72 -0.97 8.28
C SER A 314 -15.65 -1.19 9.49
N SER A 315 -16.97 -1.09 9.28
CA SER A 315 -18.01 -1.26 10.32
C SER A 315 -18.20 -2.70 10.82
N ASN A 316 -17.28 -3.61 10.48
CA ASN A 316 -17.32 -4.97 10.97
C ASN A 316 -16.91 -5.03 12.46
N HIS A 317 -17.65 -5.81 13.26
CA HIS A 317 -17.36 -5.99 14.69
C HIS A 317 -15.94 -6.48 14.98
N VAL A 318 -15.33 -7.28 14.09
CA VAL A 318 -13.94 -7.74 14.20
C VAL A 318 -12.94 -6.59 14.04
N ALA A 319 -13.29 -5.55 13.27
CA ALA A 319 -12.44 -4.42 12.97
C ALA A 319 -12.48 -3.32 14.06
N LEU A 320 -13.57 -3.24 14.83
CA LEU A 320 -13.76 -2.22 15.87
C LEU A 320 -12.57 -2.03 16.83
N PRO A 321 -11.93 -3.08 17.37
CA PRO A 321 -10.81 -2.92 18.31
C PRO A 321 -9.59 -2.19 17.73
N PHE A 322 -9.43 -2.20 16.40
CA PHE A 322 -8.27 -1.59 15.74
C PHE A 322 -8.44 -0.09 15.47
N ARG A 323 -9.69 0.42 15.46
CA ARG A 323 -9.99 1.80 15.03
C ARG A 323 -9.28 2.86 15.85
N HIS A 324 -9.29 2.73 17.18
CA HIS A 324 -8.64 3.68 18.07
C HIS A 324 -7.13 3.74 17.83
N GLU A 325 -6.48 2.59 17.72
CA GLU A 325 -5.03 2.51 17.46
C GLU A 325 -4.67 3.03 16.06
N ILE A 326 -5.51 2.81 15.05
CA ILE A 326 -5.30 3.37 13.70
C ILE A 326 -5.42 4.89 13.71
N TRP A 327 -6.45 5.45 14.37
CA TRP A 327 -6.59 6.89 14.53
C TRP A 327 -5.38 7.50 15.23
N SER A 328 -4.97 6.93 16.36
CA SER A 328 -3.79 7.39 17.10
C SER A 328 -2.51 7.32 16.25
N TYR A 329 -2.34 6.26 15.45
CA TYR A 329 -1.21 6.16 14.53
C TYR A 329 -1.27 7.24 13.44
N CYS A 330 -2.44 7.50 12.87
CA CYS A 330 -2.67 8.55 11.89
C CYS A 330 -2.40 9.95 12.45
N GLU A 331 -2.86 10.28 13.65
CA GLU A 331 -2.52 11.54 14.34
C GLU A 331 -0.99 11.71 14.48
N ASN A 332 -0.30 10.65 14.87
CA ASN A 332 1.16 10.64 14.97
C ASN A 332 1.85 10.80 13.60
N LEU A 333 1.27 10.29 12.52
CA LEU A 333 1.78 10.50 11.16
C LEU A 333 1.55 11.95 10.69
N MET A 334 0.37 12.51 10.99
CA MET A 334 -0.03 13.85 10.56
C MET A 334 0.72 14.94 11.34
N SER A 335 0.93 14.76 12.66
CA SER A 335 1.72 15.71 13.49
C SER A 335 3.17 15.88 13.04
N ARG A 336 3.72 14.91 12.31
CA ARG A 336 5.07 14.98 11.72
C ARG A 336 5.12 15.83 10.45
N ILE A 337 3.98 16.22 9.87
CA ILE A 337 3.91 17.09 8.69
C ILE A 337 4.12 18.53 9.14
N LYS A 338 5.23 19.14 8.72
CA LYS A 338 5.48 20.57 8.94
C LYS A 338 4.78 21.37 7.85
N VAL A 339 3.53 21.76 8.09
CA VAL A 339 2.69 22.50 7.12
C VAL A 339 3.42 23.69 6.49
N GLU A 340 4.15 24.47 7.30
CA GLU A 340 4.91 25.65 6.84
C GLU A 340 5.93 25.33 5.74
N SER A 341 6.53 24.14 5.75
CA SER A 341 7.51 23.76 4.71
C SER A 341 6.85 23.49 3.35
N PHE A 342 5.54 23.26 3.32
CA PHE A 342 4.77 23.06 2.09
C PHE A 342 4.16 24.35 1.55
N THR A 343 3.82 25.30 2.43
CA THR A 343 3.25 26.60 2.04
C THR A 343 4.31 27.61 1.61
N ASN A 344 5.54 27.48 2.11
CA ASN A 344 6.63 28.43 1.86
C ASN A 344 7.58 28.04 0.72
N ILE A 345 7.21 27.05 -0.11
CA ILE A 345 8.03 26.64 -1.26
C ILE A 345 8.02 27.74 -2.31
N MET A 346 9.21 28.11 -2.78
CA MET A 346 9.38 29.18 -3.78
C MET A 346 8.72 28.79 -5.12
N GLU A 347 8.14 29.77 -5.82
CA GLU A 347 7.55 29.54 -7.14
C GLU A 347 8.56 28.99 -8.15
N ARG A 348 9.83 29.40 -8.04
CA ARG A 348 10.94 28.86 -8.83
C ARG A 348 11.09 27.35 -8.66
N ASP A 349 11.07 26.85 -7.43
CA ASP A 349 11.32 25.44 -7.14
C ASP A 349 10.16 24.57 -7.62
N ILE A 350 8.93 25.07 -7.51
CA ILE A 350 7.75 24.43 -8.10
C ILE A 350 7.84 24.38 -9.63
N ALA A 351 8.35 25.44 -10.26
CA ALA A 351 8.53 25.46 -11.71
C ALA A 351 9.63 24.49 -12.18
N ILE A 352 10.73 24.36 -11.42
CA ILE A 352 11.76 23.33 -11.64
C ILE A 352 11.17 21.92 -11.51
N PHE A 353 10.34 21.69 -10.49
CA PHE A 353 9.67 20.40 -10.26
C PHE A 353 8.74 20.00 -11.41
N ASN A 354 7.99 20.96 -11.96
CA ASN A 354 7.10 20.75 -13.11
C ASN A 354 7.85 20.59 -14.44
N THR A 355 9.14 20.91 -14.49
CA THR A 355 9.97 20.75 -15.69
C THR A 355 10.40 19.28 -15.83
N PRO A 356 10.27 18.66 -17.02
CA PRO A 356 10.63 17.25 -17.24
C PRO A 356 12.09 16.94 -16.92
N ASP A 357 12.35 15.69 -16.54
CA ASP A 357 13.71 15.21 -16.24
C ASP A 357 14.64 15.36 -17.45
N GLY A 358 15.80 15.99 -17.24
CA GLY A 358 16.79 16.27 -18.29
C GLY A 358 16.54 17.56 -19.09
N VAL A 359 15.46 18.30 -18.83
CA VAL A 359 15.21 19.61 -19.42
C VAL A 359 15.62 20.70 -18.42
N LEU A 360 16.43 21.65 -18.89
CA LEU A 360 16.87 22.80 -18.10
C LEU A 360 15.73 23.82 -17.96
N TYR A 361 15.33 24.11 -16.73
CA TYR A 361 14.36 25.17 -16.44
C TYR A 361 15.02 26.55 -16.54
N ASN A 362 16.20 26.73 -15.94
CA ASN A 362 16.91 28.01 -15.94
C ASN A 362 17.74 28.22 -17.22
N THR A 363 17.06 28.57 -18.32
CA THR A 363 17.70 28.80 -19.62
C THR A 363 18.66 29.99 -19.63
N ASP A 364 18.52 30.92 -18.67
CA ASP A 364 19.35 32.13 -18.58
C ASP A 364 20.83 31.81 -18.30
N VAL A 365 21.12 30.62 -17.75
CA VAL A 365 22.50 30.14 -17.54
C VAL A 365 23.28 30.03 -18.85
N ILE A 366 22.59 29.77 -19.96
CA ILE A 366 23.18 29.69 -21.30
C ILE A 366 23.68 31.06 -21.75
N ASP A 367 22.87 32.10 -21.53
CA ASP A 367 23.16 33.47 -21.93
C ASP A 367 24.22 34.10 -21.02
N GLN A 368 24.20 33.80 -19.72
CA GLN A 368 25.20 34.27 -18.75
C GLN A 368 26.60 33.67 -18.96
N ASN A 369 26.68 32.47 -19.56
CA ASN A 369 27.94 31.79 -19.87
C ASN A 369 28.32 31.88 -21.35
N SER A 370 27.67 32.78 -22.11
CA SER A 370 28.07 33.13 -23.48
C SER A 370 29.38 33.91 -23.50
N ASP A 371 30.11 33.82 -24.61
CA ASP A 371 31.34 34.59 -24.82
C ASP A 371 31.05 36.11 -24.90
N GLU A 372 29.83 36.51 -25.29
CA GLU A 372 29.40 37.92 -25.33
C GLU A 372 29.24 38.54 -23.94
N ALA A 373 28.63 37.82 -22.99
CA ALA A 373 28.43 38.30 -21.61
C ALA A 373 29.76 38.59 -20.87
N LEU A 374 30.82 37.87 -21.24
CA LEU A 374 32.18 38.06 -20.70
C LEU A 374 32.91 39.23 -21.34
N GLN A 375 32.65 39.53 -22.62
CA GLN A 375 33.26 40.67 -23.30
C GLN A 375 32.64 41.99 -22.86
N GLU A 376 31.33 42.05 -22.59
CA GLU A 376 30.67 43.24 -22.04
C GLU A 376 31.23 43.64 -20.65
N LYS A 377 31.60 42.68 -19.79
CA LYS A 377 32.28 42.96 -18.51
C LYS A 377 33.73 43.44 -18.66
N ASN A 378 34.38 43.19 -19.79
CA ASN A 378 35.80 43.50 -20.04
C ASN A 378 36.03 44.71 -20.97
N VAL A 379 34.98 45.46 -21.35
CA VAL A 379 35.17 46.70 -22.13
C VAL A 379 35.75 47.79 -21.22
N LYS A 380 37.09 47.91 -21.22
CA LYS A 380 37.76 49.11 -20.70
C LYS A 380 37.37 50.30 -21.57
N ARG A 381 36.89 51.34 -20.91
CA ARG A 381 36.43 52.63 -21.46
C ARG A 381 37.61 53.35 -22.13
N GLU A 382 37.93 53.02 -23.38
CA GLU A 382 38.92 53.76 -24.16
C GLU A 382 38.25 54.75 -25.10
N SER A 383 38.70 56.00 -25.00
CA SER A 383 38.17 57.19 -25.65
C SER A 383 38.56 57.24 -27.14
N LYS A 384 37.56 57.23 -28.04
CA LYS A 384 37.50 57.99 -29.32
C LYS A 384 36.23 57.64 -30.11
N VAL A 385 35.44 58.67 -30.39
CA VAL A 385 34.03 58.65 -30.89
C VAL A 385 33.85 57.95 -32.26
N TYR A 386 34.88 57.85 -33.09
CA TYR A 386 34.76 57.21 -34.41
C TYR A 386 34.81 55.67 -34.39
N LYS A 387 35.31 55.04 -33.31
CA LYS A 387 35.38 53.57 -33.18
C LYS A 387 34.11 52.96 -32.55
N TYR A 388 33.21 53.80 -32.05
CA TYR A 388 31.99 53.39 -31.37
C TYR A 388 30.94 52.84 -32.34
N LYS A 389 30.80 53.43 -33.53
CA LYS A 389 29.81 52.98 -34.52
C LYS A 389 30.16 51.59 -35.07
N GLU A 390 31.45 51.33 -35.34
CA GLU A 390 31.93 49.99 -35.70
C GLU A 390 31.79 48.98 -34.55
N GLN A 391 32.10 49.36 -33.30
CA GLN A 391 31.89 48.47 -32.16
C GLN A 391 30.42 48.13 -31.91
N VAL A 392 29.51 49.09 -32.11
CA VAL A 392 28.06 48.84 -32.00
C VAL A 392 27.61 47.90 -33.12
N PHE A 393 28.05 48.10 -34.36
CA PHE A 393 27.75 47.18 -35.46
C PHE A 393 28.36 45.78 -35.26
N GLU A 394 29.58 45.68 -34.74
CA GLU A 394 30.24 44.40 -34.42
C GLU A 394 29.52 43.67 -33.28
N MET A 395 29.07 44.41 -32.25
CA MET A 395 28.27 43.88 -31.15
C MET A 395 26.89 43.40 -31.64
N GLN A 396 26.27 44.12 -32.59
CA GLN A 396 24.96 43.76 -33.16
C GLN A 396 25.07 42.56 -34.10
N LEU A 397 26.13 42.49 -34.93
CA LEU A 397 26.43 41.34 -35.79
C LEU A 397 26.76 40.08 -34.98
N ARG A 398 27.42 40.23 -33.83
CA ARG A 398 27.66 39.12 -32.90
C ARG A 398 26.38 38.64 -32.21
N LYS A 399 25.50 39.55 -31.80
CA LYS A 399 24.16 39.19 -31.28
C LYS A 399 23.34 38.40 -32.31
N GLU A 400 23.34 38.81 -33.58
CA GLU A 400 22.68 38.05 -34.66
C GLU A 400 23.33 36.67 -34.90
N LEU A 401 24.66 36.55 -34.77
CA LEU A 401 25.35 35.26 -34.92
C LEU A 401 25.12 34.32 -33.73
N ALA A 402 25.03 34.85 -32.51
CA ALA A 402 24.68 34.10 -31.31
C ALA A 402 23.24 33.60 -31.36
N GLU A 403 22.32 34.44 -31.84
CA GLU A 403 20.91 34.10 -32.04
C GLU A 403 20.74 33.03 -33.14
N LYS A 404 21.52 33.09 -34.22
CA LYS A 404 21.60 32.02 -35.22
C LYS A 404 22.18 30.72 -34.65
N ARG A 405 23.23 30.78 -33.81
CA ARG A 405 23.80 29.59 -33.15
C ARG A 405 22.87 28.96 -32.12
N ARG A 406 22.03 29.76 -31.46
CA ARG A 406 20.94 29.32 -30.59
C ARG A 406 19.88 28.54 -31.38
N ASN A 407 19.50 29.04 -32.55
CA ASN A 407 18.58 28.35 -33.45
C ASN A 407 19.18 27.09 -34.10
N GLU A 408 20.52 27.00 -34.22
CA GLU A 408 21.25 25.84 -34.75
C GLU A 408 21.70 24.82 -33.68
N GLY A 409 21.42 25.05 -32.38
CA GLY A 409 21.71 24.11 -31.30
C GLY A 409 23.19 23.88 -30.98
N ARG A 410 24.11 24.74 -31.45
CA ARG A 410 25.56 24.59 -31.23
C ARG A 410 26.02 25.33 -29.98
N LEU A 411 25.93 24.66 -28.83
CA LEU A 411 26.45 25.15 -27.54
C LEU A 411 27.99 25.01 -27.47
N THR A 412 28.66 26.04 -26.93
CA THR A 412 30.10 25.99 -26.61
C THR A 412 30.38 25.00 -25.47
N GLU A 413 31.61 24.47 -25.37
CA GLU A 413 31.99 23.49 -24.33
C GLU A 413 31.80 24.04 -22.91
N ARG A 414 31.92 25.35 -22.72
CA ARG A 414 31.66 26.03 -21.44
C ARG A 414 30.17 26.12 -21.13
N GLN A 415 29.33 26.48 -22.12
CA GLN A 415 27.88 26.48 -21.96
C GLN A 415 27.36 25.06 -21.66
N LYS A 416 27.91 24.02 -22.31
CA LYS A 416 27.57 22.62 -22.01
C LYS A 416 27.87 22.26 -20.56
N LYS A 417 29.04 22.62 -20.04
CA LYS A 417 29.39 22.37 -18.62
C LYS A 417 28.49 23.14 -17.65
N ALA A 418 28.13 24.38 -17.97
CA ALA A 418 27.22 25.18 -17.15
C ALA A 418 25.79 24.64 -17.16
N VAL A 419 25.30 24.19 -18.33
CA VAL A 419 24.01 23.52 -18.47
C VAL A 419 23.98 22.21 -17.68
N GLU A 420 25.01 21.38 -17.80
CA GLU A 420 25.10 20.12 -17.04
C GLU A 420 25.11 20.37 -15.52
N ALA A 421 25.86 21.39 -15.06
CA ALA A 421 25.89 21.76 -13.66
C ALA A 421 24.53 22.25 -13.14
N GLU A 422 23.80 23.04 -13.94
CA GLU A 422 22.47 23.53 -13.56
C GLU A 422 21.39 22.44 -13.66
N ILE A 423 21.46 21.54 -14.65
CA ILE A 423 20.58 20.35 -14.70
C ILE A 423 20.78 19.49 -13.44
N GLN A 424 22.02 19.33 -13.00
CA GLN A 424 22.31 18.58 -11.78
C GLN A 424 21.81 19.32 -10.52
N SER A 425 21.87 20.66 -10.47
CA SER A 425 21.31 21.44 -9.35
C SER A 425 19.78 21.36 -9.32
N GLU A 426 19.13 21.50 -10.47
CA GLU A 426 17.68 21.35 -10.64
C GLU A 426 17.19 19.93 -10.31
N ARG A 427 17.99 18.91 -10.65
CA ARG A 427 17.69 17.52 -10.28
C ARG A 427 17.63 17.33 -8.77
N VAL A 428 18.55 17.92 -8.02
CA VAL A 428 18.54 17.84 -6.54
C VAL A 428 17.26 18.46 -5.98
N VAL A 429 16.85 19.63 -6.50
CA VAL A 429 15.59 20.27 -6.09
C VAL A 429 14.39 19.39 -6.44
N ARG A 430 14.37 18.80 -7.64
CA ARG A 430 13.27 17.93 -8.07
C ARG A 430 13.18 16.67 -7.23
N ASP A 431 14.30 16.01 -6.93
CA ASP A 431 14.34 14.80 -6.10
C ASP A 431 13.90 15.13 -4.66
N GLN A 432 14.31 16.27 -4.11
CA GLN A 432 13.86 16.74 -2.80
C GLN A 432 12.34 16.98 -2.77
N LEU A 433 11.80 17.72 -3.74
CA LEU A 433 10.36 18.02 -3.81
C LEU A 433 9.54 16.76 -4.11
N ARG A 434 10.05 15.83 -4.92
CA ARG A 434 9.42 14.52 -5.17
C ARG A 434 9.36 13.68 -3.90
N GLY A 435 10.42 13.67 -3.09
CA GLY A 435 10.44 13.04 -1.77
C GLY A 435 9.39 13.63 -0.83
N MET A 436 9.34 14.96 -0.72
CA MET A 436 8.34 15.68 0.09
C MET A 436 6.91 15.40 -0.38
N TYR A 437 6.67 15.41 -1.69
CA TYR A 437 5.38 15.10 -2.29
C TYR A 437 4.94 13.67 -1.94
N ASN A 438 5.79 12.68 -2.19
CA ASN A 438 5.46 11.26 -1.97
C ASN A 438 5.18 10.95 -0.49
N ASP A 439 5.98 11.51 0.43
CA ASP A 439 5.79 11.33 1.88
C ASP A 439 4.46 11.96 2.35
N CYS A 440 4.17 13.19 1.92
CA CYS A 440 2.94 13.87 2.30
C CYS A 440 1.70 13.23 1.68
N ALA A 441 1.74 12.92 0.38
CA ALA A 441 0.65 12.26 -0.34
C ALA A 441 0.32 10.91 0.28
N GLY A 442 1.32 10.07 0.59
CA GLY A 442 1.08 8.76 1.20
C GLY A 442 0.44 8.83 2.60
N ARG A 443 0.69 9.91 3.36
CA ARG A 443 0.04 10.15 4.67
C ARG A 443 -1.38 10.65 4.50
N LEU A 444 -1.62 11.54 3.54
CA LEU A 444 -2.97 12.03 3.20
C LEU A 444 -3.85 10.92 2.63
N ASP A 445 -3.29 10.02 1.82
CA ASP A 445 -4.01 8.83 1.33
C ASP A 445 -4.42 7.93 2.49
N ALA A 446 -3.53 7.68 3.46
CA ALA A 446 -3.86 6.91 4.64
C ALA A 446 -4.98 7.57 5.45
N LEU A 447 -4.90 8.88 5.72
CA LEU A 447 -5.95 9.62 6.42
C LEU A 447 -7.29 9.56 5.65
N SER A 448 -7.25 9.71 4.33
CA SER A 448 -8.43 9.62 3.46
C SER A 448 -9.15 8.28 3.64
N ILE A 449 -8.40 7.17 3.62
CA ILE A 449 -8.97 5.83 3.82
C ILE A 449 -9.51 5.64 5.24
N VAL A 450 -8.83 6.19 6.26
CA VAL A 450 -9.30 6.12 7.65
C VAL A 450 -10.64 6.85 7.82
N VAL A 451 -10.77 8.04 7.24
CA VAL A 451 -12.01 8.83 7.24
C VAL A 451 -13.13 8.09 6.53
N HIS A 452 -12.89 7.51 5.35
CA HIS A 452 -13.89 6.72 4.62
C HIS A 452 -14.34 5.48 5.38
N GLY A 453 -13.41 4.78 6.05
CA GLY A 453 -13.73 3.57 6.80
C GLY A 453 -14.49 3.85 8.10
N ASN A 454 -14.26 5.01 8.72
CA ASN A 454 -14.94 5.44 9.95
C ASN A 454 -15.39 6.91 9.85
N PRO A 455 -16.50 7.19 9.13
CA PRO A 455 -17.02 8.54 8.96
C PRO A 455 -17.36 9.24 10.28
N SER A 456 -17.96 8.54 11.25
CA SER A 456 -18.31 9.12 12.55
C SER A 456 -17.07 9.53 13.35
N GLY A 457 -16.02 8.71 13.34
CA GLY A 457 -14.74 9.04 13.97
C GLY A 457 -14.05 10.26 13.35
N SER A 458 -14.30 10.57 12.07
CA SER A 458 -13.69 11.74 11.42
C SER A 458 -14.08 13.08 12.07
N THR A 459 -15.27 13.15 12.70
CA THR A 459 -15.71 14.33 13.46
C THR A 459 -14.96 14.47 14.78
N GLU A 460 -14.61 13.36 15.43
CA GLU A 460 -13.80 13.37 16.66
C GLU A 460 -12.38 13.86 16.38
N HIS A 461 -11.85 13.53 15.19
CA HIS A 461 -10.53 13.94 14.70
C HIS A 461 -10.57 15.09 13.68
N ILE A 462 -11.57 15.97 13.81
CA ILE A 462 -11.75 17.13 12.91
C ILE A 462 -10.59 18.13 13.03
N ASP A 463 -9.84 18.09 14.12
CA ASP A 463 -8.63 18.87 14.32
C ASP A 463 -7.59 18.62 13.21
N LEU A 464 -7.50 17.39 12.68
CA LEU A 464 -6.61 17.05 11.55
C LEU A 464 -7.03 17.77 10.26
N LEU A 465 -8.34 17.89 10.02
CA LEU A 465 -8.87 18.66 8.89
C LEU A 465 -8.45 20.13 9.02
N LEU A 466 -8.66 20.72 10.20
CA LEU A 466 -8.43 22.15 10.46
C LEU A 466 -6.94 22.52 10.50
N SER A 467 -6.13 21.71 11.18
CA SER A 467 -4.72 22.03 11.47
C SER A 467 -3.75 21.57 10.38
N VAL A 468 -4.12 20.55 9.58
CA VAL A 468 -3.23 19.97 8.56
C VAL A 468 -3.83 20.06 7.16
N VAL A 469 -4.99 19.47 6.91
CA VAL A 469 -5.53 19.33 5.55
C VAL A 469 -5.86 20.68 4.91
N ILE A 470 -6.62 21.55 5.60
CA ILE A 470 -7.01 22.87 5.09
C ILE A 470 -5.79 23.75 4.78
N PRO A 471 -4.79 23.89 5.66
CA PRO A 471 -3.57 24.62 5.33
C PRO A 471 -2.82 24.07 4.12
N LEU A 472 -2.78 22.75 3.93
CA LEU A 472 -2.12 22.11 2.78
C LEU A 472 -2.84 22.35 1.45
N LEU A 473 -4.14 22.70 1.46
CA LEU A 473 -4.85 23.11 0.23
C LEU A 473 -4.15 24.27 -0.49
N LYS A 474 -3.48 25.16 0.27
CA LYS A 474 -2.75 26.33 -0.26
C LYS A 474 -1.40 25.97 -0.89
N SER A 475 -0.85 24.78 -0.60
CA SER A 475 0.45 24.36 -1.12
C SER A 475 0.39 23.99 -2.60
N ARG A 476 1.17 24.66 -3.45
CA ARG A 476 1.22 24.33 -4.88
C ARG A 476 1.85 22.96 -5.18
N LEU A 477 2.52 22.33 -4.22
CA LEU A 477 3.12 21.00 -4.38
C LEU A 477 2.10 19.88 -4.12
N VAL A 478 1.35 19.95 -3.02
CA VAL A 478 0.50 18.84 -2.52
C VAL A 478 -1.00 19.18 -2.49
N THR A 479 -1.42 20.29 -3.09
CA THR A 479 -2.83 20.72 -3.11
C THR A 479 -3.78 19.66 -3.65
N ARG A 480 -3.38 18.85 -4.63
CA ARG A 480 -4.21 17.77 -5.19
C ARG A 480 -4.47 16.65 -4.16
N PRO A 481 -3.44 15.97 -3.59
CA PRO A 481 -3.65 15.04 -2.49
C PRO A 481 -4.42 15.64 -1.30
N ALA A 482 -4.14 16.90 -0.95
CA ALA A 482 -4.85 17.58 0.14
C ALA A 482 -6.34 17.79 -0.19
N PHE A 483 -6.67 18.12 -1.44
CA PHE A 483 -8.04 18.26 -1.91
C PHE A 483 -8.80 16.93 -1.89
N GLU A 484 -8.17 15.82 -2.28
CA GLU A 484 -8.79 14.48 -2.18
C GLU A 484 -9.01 14.06 -0.72
N CYS A 485 -8.07 14.39 0.17
CA CYS A 485 -8.27 14.18 1.60
C CYS A 485 -9.39 15.07 2.16
N PHE A 486 -9.46 16.34 1.74
CA PHE A 486 -10.54 17.26 2.10
C PHE A 486 -11.91 16.74 1.61
N ARG A 487 -11.96 16.19 0.39
CA ARG A 487 -13.13 15.49 -0.16
C ARG A 487 -13.53 14.31 0.71
N SER A 488 -12.58 13.53 1.22
CA SER A 488 -12.88 12.40 2.11
C SER A 488 -13.63 12.84 3.38
N PHE A 489 -13.21 13.96 4.00
CA PHE A 489 -13.94 14.55 5.13
C PHE A 489 -15.33 15.07 4.73
N ARG A 490 -15.45 15.61 3.52
CA ARG A 490 -16.75 16.00 2.96
C ARG A 490 -17.65 14.78 2.81
N ASP A 491 -17.17 13.71 2.18
CA ASP A 491 -17.93 12.47 1.94
C ASP A 491 -18.37 11.81 3.24
N ALA A 492 -17.56 11.92 4.30
CA ALA A 492 -17.92 11.46 5.63
C ALA A 492 -19.03 12.29 6.31
N ALA A 493 -19.20 13.55 5.91
CA ALA A 493 -20.17 14.47 6.48
C ALA A 493 -21.44 14.64 5.63
N PHE A 494 -21.29 14.60 4.30
CA PHE A 494 -22.35 14.83 3.32
C PHE A 494 -22.49 13.62 2.41
N GLU A 495 -23.66 13.01 2.45
CA GLU A 495 -24.06 11.97 1.52
C GLU A 495 -24.26 12.55 0.11
N PRO A 496 -24.03 11.75 -0.96
CA PRO A 496 -24.37 12.15 -2.31
C PRO A 496 -25.87 12.49 -2.43
N SER A 497 -26.15 13.67 -2.98
CA SER A 497 -27.48 14.25 -3.12
C SER A 497 -27.79 14.62 -4.57
N ASP A 498 -29.05 14.49 -4.99
CA ASP A 498 -29.50 14.75 -6.37
C ASP A 498 -29.29 16.21 -6.82
N ASP A 499 -29.33 17.14 -5.86
CA ASP A 499 -29.08 18.56 -6.07
C ASP A 499 -27.58 18.92 -6.13
N TYR A 500 -26.69 17.91 -6.03
CA TYR A 500 -25.24 18.06 -5.98
C TYR A 500 -24.75 19.00 -4.86
N LEU A 501 -25.53 19.18 -3.79
CA LEU A 501 -25.16 20.05 -2.66
C LEU A 501 -23.82 19.64 -2.05
N HIS A 502 -23.58 18.34 -1.88
CA HIS A 502 -22.31 17.81 -1.39
C HIS A 502 -21.11 18.26 -2.24
N GLU A 503 -21.19 18.23 -3.59
CA GLU A 503 -20.12 18.73 -4.49
C GLU A 503 -20.01 20.24 -4.44
N LEU A 504 -21.14 20.94 -4.39
CA LEU A 504 -21.17 22.38 -4.28
C LEU A 504 -20.46 22.85 -3.00
N VAL A 505 -20.77 22.24 -1.85
CA VAL A 505 -20.12 22.49 -0.56
C VAL A 505 -18.62 22.21 -0.62
N LEU A 506 -18.20 21.10 -1.25
CA LEU A 506 -16.79 20.76 -1.43
C LEU A 506 -16.04 21.88 -2.17
N HIS A 507 -16.53 22.25 -3.35
CA HIS A 507 -15.85 23.18 -4.25
C HIS A 507 -15.92 24.63 -3.75
N SER A 508 -17.07 25.07 -3.21
CA SER A 508 -17.21 26.41 -2.63
C SER A 508 -16.30 26.59 -1.41
N SER A 509 -16.21 25.57 -0.54
CA SER A 509 -15.34 25.57 0.63
C SER A 509 -13.87 25.62 0.23
N ALA A 510 -13.43 24.75 -0.68
CA ALA A 510 -12.03 24.72 -1.11
C ALA A 510 -11.59 26.05 -1.74
N ARG A 511 -12.46 26.68 -2.55
CA ARG A 511 -12.19 27.99 -3.17
C ARG A 511 -12.07 29.10 -2.13
N VAL A 512 -13.03 29.22 -1.20
CA VAL A 512 -12.99 30.30 -0.19
C VAL A 512 -11.83 30.12 0.81
N LEU A 513 -11.42 28.88 1.08
CA LEU A 513 -10.28 28.55 1.93
C LEU A 513 -8.91 28.78 1.24
N GLY A 514 -8.92 29.14 -0.06
CA GLY A 514 -7.72 29.50 -0.80
C GLY A 514 -6.96 28.31 -1.38
N SER A 515 -7.64 27.23 -1.74
CA SER A 515 -7.03 26.07 -2.40
C SER A 515 -6.28 26.48 -3.68
N ALA A 516 -5.04 26.02 -3.83
CA ALA A 516 -4.24 26.23 -5.04
C ALA A 516 -4.76 25.39 -6.23
N TYR A 517 -5.46 24.29 -5.95
CA TYR A 517 -6.18 23.49 -6.93
C TYR A 517 -7.67 23.82 -6.90
N CYS A 518 -8.24 24.07 -8.07
CA CYS A 518 -9.68 24.23 -8.28
C CYS A 518 -10.08 23.47 -9.55
N ASP A 519 -11.22 22.78 -9.50
CA ASP A 519 -11.79 22.16 -10.70
C ASP A 519 -12.28 23.27 -11.65
N LYS A 520 -11.97 23.13 -12.94
CA LYS A 520 -12.30 24.12 -13.96
C LYS A 520 -13.82 24.26 -14.14
N ALA A 521 -14.57 23.16 -14.13
CA ALA A 521 -16.03 23.18 -14.32
C ALA A 521 -16.73 23.91 -13.16
N TRP A 522 -16.22 23.73 -11.94
CA TRP A 522 -16.75 24.39 -10.74
C TRP A 522 -16.22 25.81 -10.50
N SER A 523 -15.37 26.31 -11.40
CA SER A 523 -14.77 27.64 -11.34
C SER A 523 -15.31 28.62 -12.38
N GLU A 524 -16.30 28.22 -13.19
CA GLU A 524 -16.91 29.06 -14.23
C GLU A 524 -17.70 30.24 -13.65
N GLU A 525 -18.34 30.04 -12.49
CA GLU A 525 -19.05 31.09 -11.76
C GLU A 525 -18.17 31.77 -10.70
N ALA A 526 -18.56 33.01 -10.35
CA ALA A 526 -17.91 33.76 -9.28
C ALA A 526 -18.08 33.08 -7.92
N VAL A 527 -17.03 33.12 -7.09
CA VAL A 527 -17.00 32.48 -5.76
C VAL A 527 -18.16 32.95 -4.88
N SER A 528 -18.45 34.26 -4.85
CA SER A 528 -19.53 34.82 -4.04
C SER A 528 -20.92 34.29 -4.45
N THR A 529 -21.19 34.18 -5.75
CA THR A 529 -22.45 33.61 -6.26
C THR A 529 -22.59 32.14 -5.90
N GLN A 530 -21.49 31.38 -6.02
CA GLN A 530 -21.44 29.98 -5.62
C GLN A 530 -21.73 29.82 -4.12
N LEU A 531 -21.13 30.66 -3.27
CA LEU A 531 -21.35 30.66 -1.82
C LEU A 531 -22.78 31.04 -1.44
N GLU A 532 -23.37 32.06 -2.08
CA GLU A 532 -24.78 32.44 -1.87
C GLU A 532 -25.72 31.27 -2.15
N ARG A 533 -25.50 30.56 -3.26
CA ARG A 533 -26.26 29.35 -3.61
C ARG A 533 -26.04 28.23 -2.59
N THR A 534 -24.79 27.99 -2.20
CA THR A 534 -24.42 26.95 -1.23
C THR A 534 -25.14 27.17 0.10
N ILE A 535 -25.00 28.38 0.67
CA ILE A 535 -25.61 28.73 1.96
C ILE A 535 -27.13 28.75 1.87
N GLY A 536 -27.72 29.21 0.75
CA GLY A 536 -29.16 29.16 0.53
C GLY A 536 -29.72 27.74 0.56
N LEU A 537 -29.06 26.79 -0.10
CA LEU A 537 -29.45 25.38 -0.08
C LEU A 537 -29.29 24.76 1.32
N LEU A 538 -28.19 25.04 2.01
CA LEU A 538 -27.96 24.57 3.37
C LEU A 538 -29.01 25.11 4.36
N LEU A 539 -29.38 26.39 4.24
CA LEU A 539 -30.43 27.00 5.04
C LEU A 539 -31.78 26.31 4.82
N ALA A 540 -32.12 25.98 3.58
CA ALA A 540 -33.35 25.25 3.29
C ALA A 540 -33.40 23.89 4.00
N ARG A 541 -32.26 23.19 4.10
CA ARG A 541 -32.13 21.92 4.86
C ARG A 541 -32.28 22.10 6.38
N CYS A 542 -32.02 23.30 6.91
CA CYS A 542 -32.26 23.61 8.33
C CYS A 542 -33.72 24.00 8.63
N VAL A 543 -34.50 24.45 7.63
CA VAL A 543 -35.87 25.00 7.83
C VAL A 543 -36.98 23.96 7.62
N LEU A 544 -36.72 22.85 6.91
CA LEU A 544 -37.69 21.78 6.67
C LEU A 544 -37.97 20.97 7.96
N ILE A 545 -38.81 21.51 8.84
CA ILE A 545 -39.44 20.80 9.97
C ILE A 545 -40.96 21.05 9.90
N PRO A 546 -41.78 20.10 9.40
CA PRO A 546 -43.13 19.95 9.87
C PRO A 546 -43.07 19.13 11.15
N SER A 547 -43.24 19.79 12.29
CA SER A 547 -43.55 19.13 13.55
C SER A 547 -44.85 18.34 13.34
N MET A 548 -44.76 17.03 13.16
CA MET A 548 -45.89 16.15 13.44
C MET A 548 -46.02 16.06 14.95
N GLU A 549 -46.49 17.16 15.56
CA GLU A 549 -47.18 17.09 16.84
C GLU A 549 -48.43 16.24 16.61
N ASN A 550 -48.35 14.96 16.97
CA ASN A 550 -49.42 14.24 17.64
C ASN A 550 -48.91 12.88 18.12
N GLY A 551 -48.60 12.85 19.42
CA GLY A 551 -48.74 11.73 20.35
C GLY A 551 -48.27 10.35 19.88
N CYS A 552 -47.12 9.91 20.38
CA CYS A 552 -47.04 8.75 21.28
C CYS A 552 -45.59 8.64 21.77
N ALA A 553 -45.43 8.68 23.10
CA ALA A 553 -44.20 8.34 23.77
C ALA A 553 -44.13 6.81 23.83
N GLU A 554 -43.27 6.18 23.03
CA GLU A 554 -42.84 4.79 23.25
C GLU A 554 -41.36 4.64 22.87
N ASP A 555 -40.60 4.26 23.90
CA ASP A 555 -39.40 3.40 23.93
C ASP A 555 -38.06 3.90 23.35
N GLU A 556 -37.25 4.49 24.25
CA GLU A 556 -35.79 4.48 24.18
C GLU A 556 -35.26 3.07 24.42
N GLU A 557 -35.21 2.22 23.39
CA GLU A 557 -34.23 1.12 23.33
C GLU A 557 -34.17 0.53 21.90
N SER A 558 -32.96 0.50 21.33
CA SER A 558 -32.55 -0.23 20.12
C SER A 558 -33.00 0.26 18.73
N ILE A 559 -32.24 1.17 18.10
CA ILE A 559 -32.13 1.25 16.63
C ILE A 559 -30.67 1.56 16.23
N ASP A 560 -29.84 0.52 16.13
CA ASP A 560 -28.60 0.51 15.32
C ASP A 560 -28.88 -0.19 13.98
N GLY A 561 -29.99 0.18 13.33
CA GLY A 561 -30.45 -0.48 12.12
C GLY A 561 -31.41 0.39 11.33
N GLY A 562 -30.88 1.03 10.28
CA GLY A 562 -31.64 1.57 9.14
C GLY A 562 -32.56 2.75 9.47
N LEU A 563 -32.05 3.97 9.27
CA LEU A 563 -32.87 5.18 9.20
C LEU A 563 -32.76 5.79 7.79
N ASP A 564 -33.47 5.21 6.82
CA ASP A 564 -33.66 5.76 5.46
C ASP A 564 -34.57 7.02 5.45
N GLY A 565 -34.43 7.92 6.43
CA GLY A 565 -35.28 9.10 6.58
C GLY A 565 -34.63 10.34 7.21
N ASP A 566 -33.36 10.25 7.65
CA ASP A 566 -32.63 11.34 8.32
C ASP A 566 -31.48 11.93 7.46
N ASP A 567 -31.18 11.33 6.31
CA ASP A 567 -29.99 11.62 5.49
C ASP A 567 -29.93 13.04 4.91
N GLU A 568 -31.07 13.71 4.79
CA GLU A 568 -31.13 15.07 4.22
C GLU A 568 -30.98 16.20 5.25
N ARG A 569 -31.01 15.88 6.55
CA ARG A 569 -31.03 16.88 7.63
C ARG A 569 -29.64 17.40 7.97
N MET A 570 -29.60 18.63 8.48
CA MET A 570 -28.39 19.21 9.06
C MET A 570 -28.02 18.45 10.33
N ASN A 571 -26.75 18.05 10.47
CA ASN A 571 -26.24 17.38 11.65
C ASN A 571 -24.87 17.94 12.06
N VAL A 572 -24.34 17.49 13.18
CA VAL A 572 -23.05 17.96 13.72
C VAL A 572 -21.89 17.72 12.74
N HIS A 573 -21.88 16.60 12.01
CA HIS A 573 -20.82 16.24 11.06
C HIS A 573 -20.78 17.27 9.91
N LYS A 574 -21.95 17.55 9.32
CA LYS A 574 -22.15 18.57 8.27
C LYS A 574 -21.72 19.95 8.77
N LEU A 575 -22.15 20.34 9.97
CA LEU A 575 -21.78 21.61 10.56
C LEU A 575 -20.27 21.72 10.80
N ALA A 576 -19.65 20.71 11.42
CA ALA A 576 -18.21 20.68 11.72
C ALA A 576 -17.36 20.86 10.47
N PHE A 577 -17.72 20.19 9.37
CA PHE A 577 -17.04 20.33 8.08
C PHE A 577 -17.20 21.75 7.48
N MET A 578 -18.39 22.36 7.60
CA MET A 578 -18.69 23.66 6.98
C MET A 578 -18.14 24.86 7.75
N ILE A 579 -17.90 24.72 9.06
CA ILE A 579 -17.49 25.84 9.91
C ILE A 579 -16.28 26.64 9.34
N PRO A 580 -15.22 26.01 8.79
CA PRO A 580 -14.11 26.75 8.17
C PRO A 580 -14.55 27.65 7.01
N MET A 581 -15.45 27.16 6.16
CA MET A 581 -16.03 27.94 5.06
C MET A 581 -16.81 29.14 5.63
N LEU A 582 -17.71 28.90 6.58
CA LEU A 582 -18.53 29.94 7.19
C LEU A 582 -17.67 31.00 7.90
N ASN A 583 -16.65 30.59 8.64
CA ASN A 583 -15.71 31.51 9.29
C ASN A 583 -14.95 32.36 8.25
N SER A 584 -14.54 31.78 7.12
CA SER A 584 -13.90 32.53 6.04
C SER A 584 -14.83 33.59 5.43
N VAL A 585 -16.10 33.24 5.21
CA VAL A 585 -17.13 34.17 4.70
C VAL A 585 -17.40 35.30 5.68
N LEU A 586 -17.49 35.00 6.98
CA LEU A 586 -17.79 36.00 8.02
C LEU A 586 -16.64 37.00 8.24
N ARG A 587 -15.39 36.54 8.10
CA ARG A 587 -14.19 37.37 8.27
C ARG A 587 -13.88 38.25 7.06
N ASP A 588 -14.29 37.82 5.88
CA ASP A 588 -14.03 38.56 4.65
C ASP A 588 -15.02 39.72 4.48
N SER A 589 -14.53 40.94 4.69
CA SER A 589 -15.31 42.17 4.56
C SER A 589 -15.72 42.49 3.13
N SER A 590 -15.12 41.84 2.12
CA SER A 590 -15.49 42.01 0.72
C SER A 590 -16.76 41.25 0.34
N GLN A 591 -17.22 40.31 1.16
CA GLN A 591 -18.43 39.53 0.92
C GLN A 591 -19.70 40.37 1.12
N SER A 592 -20.76 40.02 0.38
CA SER A 592 -22.03 40.75 0.45
C SER A 592 -22.64 40.69 1.86
N TYR A 593 -23.30 41.77 2.29
CA TYR A 593 -23.98 41.79 3.59
C TYR A 593 -25.00 40.65 3.71
N ALA A 594 -25.74 40.38 2.63
CA ALA A 594 -26.71 39.30 2.56
C ALA A 594 -26.07 37.92 2.78
N LEU A 595 -24.91 37.65 2.15
CA LEU A 595 -24.18 36.39 2.31
C LEU A 595 -23.71 36.17 3.75
N ARG A 596 -23.18 37.21 4.39
CA ARG A 596 -22.76 37.13 5.81
C ARG A 596 -23.95 36.95 6.74
N PHE A 597 -25.05 37.67 6.50
CA PHE A 597 -26.29 37.54 7.28
C PHE A 597 -26.88 36.12 7.17
N ASN A 598 -26.96 35.57 5.95
CA ASN A 598 -27.43 34.20 5.72
C ASN A 598 -26.51 33.15 6.39
N SER A 599 -25.21 33.40 6.44
CA SER A 599 -24.24 32.55 7.15
C SER A 599 -24.48 32.55 8.66
N ILE A 600 -24.75 33.73 9.25
CA ILE A 600 -25.14 33.87 10.66
C ILE A 600 -26.46 33.14 10.94
N GLN A 601 -27.45 33.32 10.06
CA GLN A 601 -28.73 32.64 10.18
C GLN A 601 -28.55 31.12 10.11
N LEU A 602 -27.69 30.61 9.23
CA LEU A 602 -27.41 29.18 9.11
C LEU A 602 -26.81 28.62 10.40
N LEU A 603 -25.82 29.31 10.96
CA LEU A 603 -25.23 28.95 12.26
C LEU A 603 -26.30 28.96 13.37
N SER A 604 -27.11 30.01 13.44
CA SER A 604 -28.17 30.13 14.45
C SER A 604 -29.20 29.00 14.33
N SER A 605 -29.60 28.63 13.11
CA SER A 605 -30.54 27.55 12.86
C SER A 605 -29.92 26.17 13.14
N ALA A 606 -28.66 25.95 12.78
CA ALA A 606 -27.98 24.68 13.01
C ALA A 606 -27.64 24.44 14.50
N LEU A 607 -27.56 25.49 15.31
CA LEU A 607 -27.26 25.43 16.75
C LEU A 607 -28.51 25.33 17.65
N SER A 608 -29.72 25.24 17.10
CA SER A 608 -30.93 25.03 17.93
C SER A 608 -30.97 23.63 18.54
N GLU A 609 -31.62 23.49 19.71
CA GLU A 609 -31.67 22.23 20.50
C GLU A 609 -32.22 21.03 19.71
N SER A 610 -32.99 21.28 18.65
CA SER A 610 -33.48 20.27 17.72
C SER A 610 -32.41 19.55 16.90
N PHE A 611 -31.18 20.09 16.80
CA PHE A 611 -30.13 19.58 15.90
C PHE A 611 -28.88 19.01 16.60
N ILE A 612 -28.64 19.33 17.87
CA ILE A 612 -27.40 18.95 18.57
C ILE A 612 -27.70 17.96 19.69
N ASN A 613 -27.32 16.71 19.48
CA ASN A 613 -27.25 15.71 20.55
C ASN A 613 -26.17 16.12 21.57
N VAL A 614 -26.49 16.04 22.87
CA VAL A 614 -25.66 16.45 24.02
C VAL A 614 -24.21 15.91 23.93
N ARG A 615 -24.02 14.73 23.33
CA ARG A 615 -22.70 14.08 23.18
C ARG A 615 -21.66 14.90 22.42
N TYR A 616 -22.07 15.84 21.55
CA TYR A 616 -21.16 16.58 20.67
C TYR A 616 -20.91 18.04 21.07
N GLN A 617 -21.46 18.50 22.19
CA GLN A 617 -21.29 19.88 22.65
C GLN A 617 -19.82 20.25 22.89
N ILE A 618 -19.00 19.32 23.38
CA ILE A 618 -17.57 19.53 23.63
C ILE A 618 -16.79 19.78 22.32
N ILE A 619 -17.12 19.06 21.25
CA ILE A 619 -16.47 19.23 19.94
C ILE A 619 -16.78 20.62 19.39
N LEU A 620 -18.05 21.04 19.46
CA LEU A 620 -18.44 22.38 19.04
C LEU A 620 -17.74 23.47 19.87
N ILE A 621 -17.66 23.32 21.20
CA ILE A 621 -16.93 24.25 22.07
C ILE A 621 -15.45 24.35 21.66
N TRP A 622 -14.80 23.22 21.38
CA TRP A 622 -13.40 23.19 20.95
C TRP A 622 -13.22 23.85 19.58
N ILE A 623 -14.10 23.58 18.61
CA ILE A 623 -14.08 24.20 17.28
C ILE A 623 -14.23 25.72 17.42
N PHE A 624 -15.23 26.21 18.16
CA PHE A 624 -15.46 27.64 18.36
C PHE A 624 -14.35 28.33 19.17
N SER A 625 -13.69 27.62 20.09
CA SER A 625 -12.57 28.14 20.89
C SER A 625 -11.28 28.29 20.07
N ASN A 626 -11.02 27.35 19.14
CA ASN A 626 -9.85 27.39 18.26
C ASN A 626 -10.06 28.31 17.05
N LEU A 627 -11.31 28.58 16.67
CA LEU A 627 -11.67 29.68 15.80
C LEU A 627 -11.64 30.99 16.59
N HIS A 628 -10.45 31.38 17.07
CA HIS A 628 -10.19 32.62 17.82
C HIS A 628 -11.07 33.77 17.32
N TYR A 629 -12.14 34.06 18.06
CA TYR A 629 -13.09 35.13 17.83
C TYR A 629 -13.71 35.13 16.42
N ILE A 630 -14.98 34.72 16.32
CA ILE A 630 -15.86 35.31 15.32
C ILE A 630 -15.99 36.79 15.71
N ASN A 631 -15.04 37.64 15.30
CA ASN A 631 -15.15 39.09 15.44
C ASN A 631 -16.21 39.52 14.43
N ILE A 632 -17.47 39.50 14.85
CA ILE A 632 -18.56 39.92 13.99
C ILE A 632 -18.45 41.45 13.87
N HIS A 633 -18.53 41.97 12.65
CA HIS A 633 -18.51 43.41 12.39
C HIS A 633 -19.51 44.15 13.32
N PRO A 634 -19.20 45.35 13.86
CA PRO A 634 -20.03 46.04 14.86
C PRO A 634 -21.47 46.38 14.45
N ALA A 635 -21.84 46.12 13.18
CA ALA A 635 -23.21 46.22 12.68
C ALA A 635 -24.08 44.99 13.02
N PHE A 636 -23.49 43.97 13.63
CA PHE A 636 -24.14 42.72 14.03
C PHE A 636 -23.99 42.43 15.53
N CYS A 637 -23.61 43.42 16.35
CA CYS A 637 -23.44 43.24 17.80
C CYS A 637 -24.71 42.70 18.50
N ASP A 638 -25.90 42.96 17.96
CA ASP A 638 -27.16 42.39 18.50
C ASP A 638 -27.29 40.87 18.26
N HIS A 639 -26.64 40.34 17.20
CA HIS A 639 -26.57 38.90 16.91
C HIS A 639 -25.31 38.25 17.49
N GLU A 640 -24.23 39.00 17.66
CA GLU A 640 -23.05 38.59 18.43
C GLU A 640 -23.42 38.40 19.90
N ALA A 641 -24.25 39.27 20.46
CA ALA A 641 -24.87 39.04 21.77
C ALA A 641 -25.73 37.77 21.74
N HIS A 642 -26.55 37.51 20.71
CA HIS A 642 -27.37 36.31 20.67
C HIS A 642 -26.56 35.00 20.51
N ILE A 643 -25.49 35.00 19.70
CA ILE A 643 -24.58 33.84 19.53
C ILE A 643 -23.69 33.68 20.76
N SER A 644 -23.13 34.77 21.29
CA SER A 644 -22.35 34.75 22.53
C SER A 644 -23.20 34.42 23.74
N HIS A 645 -24.51 34.70 23.75
CA HIS A 645 -25.44 34.36 24.84
C HIS A 645 -26.06 32.97 24.65
N ILE A 646 -26.12 32.43 23.44
CA ILE A 646 -26.34 30.99 23.17
C ILE A 646 -25.11 30.18 23.59
N CYS A 647 -23.90 30.65 23.27
CA CYS A 647 -22.65 30.01 23.66
C CYS A 647 -22.35 30.17 25.15
N ALA A 648 -22.56 31.35 25.76
CA ALA A 648 -22.25 31.61 27.17
C ALA A 648 -23.44 31.36 28.13
N GLY A 649 -24.67 31.29 27.63
CA GLY A 649 -25.84 30.89 28.42
C GLY A 649 -26.10 29.38 28.44
N ARG A 650 -25.32 28.60 27.66
CA ARG A 650 -25.35 27.13 27.61
C ARG A 650 -23.97 26.45 27.81
N LEU A 651 -22.90 27.24 27.99
CA LEU A 651 -21.70 26.84 28.77
C LEU A 651 -22.04 26.90 30.25
#